data_AF-A0A836UT18-F1
#
_entry.id   AF-A0A836UT18-F1
#
_cell.length_a   1.000
_cell.length_b   1.000
_cell.length_c   1.000
_cell.angle_alpha   90.00
_cell.angle_beta   90.00
_cell.angle_gamma   90.00
#
_symmetry.space_group_name_H-M   'P 1'
#
loop_
_entity.id
_entity.type
_entity.pdbx_description
1 polymer ?
#
loop_
_entity_poly.entity_id
_entity_poly.type
_entity_poly.pdbx_seq_one_letter_code
_entity_poly.pdbx_strand_id
1 'polypeptide(L)'
;MQDTRPIKYCALPPLIYPTTMLCCLSLFFVLQAQALPLWICSYVPVIFGAGLIAFFERYTPHLGQWLATKTDVWNDALFMVTVQMVLPKILTFLVAITLLQLIEKITLPTQALWPHHWPIGVQALLMVLSADFLRYWLHRFSHQLTPLWRLHAVHHSPPKLYWINVARFHPIEKAVQFLFDSMPFILLGVGSEVLALYFVFYAINGFFQHCNIELHFGPLNYLISSAELHRWHHSRKVQESNSNYGNNVIIWDLLFGTYFLPKNRQVEEVGLVNKDYPLGYATQLKTPFLGRIDQYMMPLQSGVDIILNMLLKIRMNIIKRSDYQRLILAAGDPSKAQAETLLSIVDANRNTHFGRNHNFAAIDDYSSFMQNVPVHTYEDLRSQINAQGQHREPVLTAAMPVMYNQTSGTTGKPKYIPVLQQNLDALKRSQHIFSYMQYQARPEAFHGKLLRLVSPAIDGYLENGIPYGSASGHIYKTMPKIARAKYVLPIEVFEITDYDSKYYIIALLSLAEENITYFGTANPSTCHRLLELINQQLVTLLQELATGTCSCLETLPTAQAAAIRQHLRPHPTRAEQLRQLAQTTDTLAFSDIWPYLQVLTTWTGGSCGISLAGILPYFPANIQVIELGYLASELRGTITIDANTNAGIPTLDENFFEFVEKTVWESGTPEFIGIDALQQGAEYYLFVTTPAGLYRYDMNDIVEVTGRFANTPTVRFVQKGKGVTNLTGEKLYESQIIDAVHRAEIEFQLKPRFYQVLANQHDMHYECYIEPAISTRIEPEQIAAYLDLRLQELNTEYEAKRSSGRLHSLILYTLKNGTYEHYKKHCIAKGQREGQFKTLPLQYRHDFHFDLAPYIE
;
A
#
# COMPACT_ATOMS: atom_id res chain seq x y z
N MET A 1 2.52 23.62 25.41
CA MET A 1 1.62 24.12 26.47
C MET A 1 2.33 25.19 27.28
N GLN A 2 1.92 26.44 27.11
CA GLN A 2 1.79 27.46 28.16
C GLN A 2 0.82 28.50 27.59
N ASP A 3 -0.43 28.36 27.98
CA ASP A 3 -1.54 29.25 27.65
C ASP A 3 -1.37 30.55 28.46
N THR A 4 -1.26 31.69 27.77
CA THR A 4 -1.31 33.01 28.40
C THR A 4 -2.28 33.91 27.64
N ARG A 5 -3.53 33.48 27.56
CA ARG A 5 -4.65 34.33 27.14
C ARG A 5 -5.13 35.22 28.29
N PRO A 6 -5.10 36.56 28.13
CA PRO A 6 -6.18 37.40 28.58
C PRO A 6 -7.02 37.81 27.36
N ILE A 7 -8.20 37.19 27.22
CA ILE A 7 -9.25 37.66 26.32
C ILE A 7 -9.78 38.97 26.89
N LYS A 8 -9.63 40.07 26.16
CA LYS A 8 -10.41 41.29 26.35
C LYS A 8 -10.92 41.74 24.97
N TYR A 9 -12.19 42.17 24.94
CA TYR A 9 -12.93 42.76 23.80
C TYR A 9 -13.71 41.78 22.91
N CYS A 10 -14.84 41.29 23.45
CA CYS A 10 -15.72 40.27 22.87
C CYS A 10 -16.88 40.86 22.02
N ALA A 11 -16.67 41.88 21.17
CA ALA A 11 -17.81 42.54 20.50
C ALA A 11 -17.67 42.94 19.01
N LEU A 12 -16.56 42.69 18.32
CA LEU A 12 -16.41 43.04 16.89
C LEU A 12 -15.98 41.96 15.85
N PRO A 13 -15.54 40.72 16.18
CA PRO A 13 -14.89 39.84 15.19
C PRO A 13 -15.60 39.56 13.85
N PRO A 14 -16.92 39.22 13.80
CA PRO A 14 -17.52 38.76 12.55
C PRO A 14 -17.82 39.89 11.55
N LEU A 15 -17.84 41.15 12.01
CA LEU A 15 -18.14 42.31 11.14
C LEU A 15 -16.88 42.91 10.51
N ILE A 16 -15.70 42.72 11.09
CA ILE A 16 -14.45 43.35 10.64
C ILE A 16 -14.18 43.05 9.15
N TYR A 17 -14.26 41.78 8.74
CA TYR A 17 -14.04 41.39 7.34
C TYR A 17 -15.07 42.04 6.38
N PRO A 18 -16.39 41.79 6.51
CA PRO A 18 -17.36 42.30 5.55
C PRO A 18 -17.43 43.83 5.53
N THR A 19 -17.29 44.51 6.68
CA THR A 19 -17.31 45.98 6.71
C THR A 19 -16.06 46.57 6.07
N THR A 20 -14.88 46.01 6.34
CA THR A 20 -13.63 46.49 5.73
C THR A 20 -13.67 46.29 4.21
N MET A 21 -14.09 45.12 3.75
CA MET A 21 -14.23 44.83 2.33
C MET A 21 -15.25 45.79 1.67
N LEU A 22 -16.43 45.96 2.26
CA LEU A 22 -17.45 46.87 1.73
C LEU A 22 -16.96 48.33 1.69
N CYS A 23 -16.26 48.79 2.72
CA CYS A 23 -15.68 50.14 2.76
C CYS A 23 -14.63 50.34 1.66
N CYS A 24 -13.72 49.38 1.46
CA CYS A 24 -12.70 49.46 0.40
C CYS A 24 -13.35 49.46 -1.00
N LEU A 25 -14.32 48.57 -1.25
CA LEU A 25 -15.02 48.52 -2.54
C LEU A 25 -15.87 49.78 -2.78
N SER A 26 -16.53 50.30 -1.75
CA SER A 26 -17.30 51.56 -1.84
C SER A 26 -16.37 52.74 -2.12
N LEU A 27 -15.22 52.80 -1.45
CA LEU A 27 -14.21 53.83 -1.67
C LEU A 27 -13.68 53.81 -3.11
N PHE A 28 -13.49 52.63 -3.71
CA PHE A 28 -13.15 52.51 -5.13
C PHE A 28 -14.17 53.24 -6.02
N PHE A 29 -15.47 52.96 -5.84
CA PHE A 29 -16.52 53.59 -6.64
C PHE A 29 -16.67 55.09 -6.37
N VAL A 30 -16.48 55.53 -5.12
CA VAL A 30 -16.50 56.97 -4.77
C VAL A 30 -15.36 57.70 -5.48
N LEU A 31 -14.14 57.16 -5.47
CA LEU A 31 -12.99 57.76 -6.14
C LEU A 31 -13.16 57.75 -7.67
N GLN A 32 -13.74 56.67 -8.22
CA GLN A 32 -14.05 56.57 -9.64
C GLN A 32 -15.13 57.60 -10.06
N ALA A 33 -16.16 57.80 -9.24
CA ALA A 33 -17.20 58.81 -9.48
C ALA A 33 -16.64 60.25 -9.45
N GLN A 34 -15.51 60.47 -8.77
CA GLN A 34 -14.76 61.73 -8.78
C GLN A 34 -13.80 61.84 -9.98
N ALA A 35 -13.84 60.90 -10.93
CA ALA A 35 -12.98 60.84 -12.10
C ALA A 35 -11.47 60.83 -11.79
N LEU A 36 -11.10 60.28 -10.61
CA LEU A 36 -9.70 60.12 -10.26
C LEU A 36 -9.04 59.01 -11.12
N PRO A 37 -7.72 59.08 -11.36
CA PRO A 37 -6.99 58.02 -12.07
C PRO A 37 -7.19 56.64 -11.44
N LEU A 38 -7.35 55.60 -12.26
CA LEU A 38 -7.65 54.23 -11.78
C LEU A 38 -6.63 53.67 -10.79
N TRP A 39 -5.36 54.06 -10.89
CA TRP A 39 -4.34 53.66 -9.91
C TRP A 39 -4.59 54.29 -8.53
N ILE A 40 -5.16 55.50 -8.46
CA ILE A 40 -5.61 56.09 -7.18
C ILE A 40 -6.83 55.33 -6.68
N CYS A 41 -7.81 55.07 -7.56
CA CYS A 41 -9.03 54.33 -7.22
C CYS A 41 -8.72 52.93 -6.69
N SER A 42 -7.63 52.29 -7.10
CA SER A 42 -7.24 50.96 -6.64
C SER A 42 -6.29 50.96 -5.43
N TYR A 43 -5.17 51.70 -5.48
CA TYR A 43 -4.17 51.66 -4.40
C TYR A 43 -4.64 52.35 -3.12
N VAL A 44 -5.45 53.42 -3.19
CA VAL A 44 -5.93 54.11 -1.97
C VAL A 44 -6.82 53.20 -1.12
N PRO A 45 -7.85 52.53 -1.65
CA PRO A 45 -8.61 51.53 -0.89
C PRO A 45 -7.78 50.38 -0.33
N VAL A 46 -6.78 49.90 -1.10
CA VAL A 46 -5.90 48.81 -0.65
C VAL A 46 -5.03 49.24 0.53
N ILE A 47 -4.42 50.43 0.47
CA ILE A 47 -3.63 50.99 1.57
C ILE A 47 -4.51 51.24 2.80
N PHE A 48 -5.71 51.80 2.59
CA PHE A 48 -6.68 52.01 3.65
C PHE A 48 -7.06 50.69 4.35
N GLY A 49 -7.41 49.67 3.59
CA GLY A 49 -7.76 48.34 4.13
C GLY A 49 -6.58 47.67 4.83
N ALA A 50 -5.36 47.74 4.26
CA ALA A 50 -4.15 47.25 4.91
C ALA A 50 -3.90 47.95 6.26
N GLY A 51 -4.12 49.26 6.34
CA GLY A 51 -4.03 50.02 7.60
C GLY A 51 -5.03 49.55 8.66
N LEU A 52 -6.29 49.30 8.26
CA LEU A 52 -7.30 48.75 9.16
C LEU A 52 -6.93 47.34 9.65
N ILE A 53 -6.51 46.46 8.74
CA ILE A 53 -6.09 45.09 9.08
C ILE A 53 -4.89 45.11 10.02
N ALA A 54 -3.86 45.93 9.74
CA ALA A 54 -2.70 46.08 10.60
C ALA A 54 -3.08 46.61 12.01
N PHE A 55 -4.03 47.54 12.09
CA PHE A 55 -4.56 48.04 13.35
C PHE A 55 -5.25 46.93 14.14
N PHE A 56 -6.20 46.20 13.53
CA PHE A 56 -6.93 45.12 14.19
C PHE A 56 -6.04 43.92 14.53
N GLU A 57 -5.01 43.63 13.74
CA GLU A 57 -4.07 42.54 14.03
C GLU A 57 -3.26 42.83 15.31
N ARG A 58 -2.96 44.12 15.56
CA ARG A 58 -2.28 44.54 16.79
C ARG A 58 -3.23 44.67 17.98
N TYR A 59 -4.50 44.97 17.72
CA TYR A 59 -5.52 45.18 18.75
C TYR A 59 -6.17 43.88 19.24
N THR A 60 -6.48 42.95 18.33
CA THR A 60 -7.16 41.68 18.57
C THR A 60 -6.43 40.51 17.88
N PRO A 61 -5.20 40.18 18.31
CA PRO A 61 -4.45 39.10 17.71
C PRO A 61 -5.05 37.73 18.06
N HIS A 62 -5.15 36.84 17.06
CA HIS A 62 -5.51 35.44 17.28
C HIS A 62 -4.48 34.72 18.16
N LEU A 63 -3.18 34.96 17.90
CA LEU A 63 -2.08 34.46 18.72
C LEU A 63 -1.06 35.57 18.97
N GLY A 64 -0.81 35.94 20.23
CA GLY A 64 0.14 37.00 20.57
C GLY A 64 1.56 36.74 20.05
N GLN A 65 2.01 35.49 20.05
CA GLN A 65 3.32 35.06 19.53
C GLN A 65 3.47 35.19 18.00
N TRP A 66 2.37 35.35 17.26
CA TRP A 66 2.38 35.51 15.80
C TRP A 66 2.52 36.97 15.35
N LEU A 67 2.56 37.92 16.29
CA LEU A 67 2.86 39.31 15.95
C LEU A 67 4.22 39.41 15.22
N ALA A 68 4.22 40.14 14.10
CA ALA A 68 5.40 40.31 13.28
C ALA A 68 6.48 41.12 14.00
N THR A 69 7.72 40.64 13.94
CA THR A 69 8.91 41.39 14.39
C THR A 69 9.33 42.40 13.33
N LYS A 70 10.27 43.30 13.67
CA LYS A 70 10.84 44.23 12.68
C LYS A 70 11.51 43.51 11.51
N THR A 71 12.20 42.40 11.78
CA THR A 71 12.87 41.58 10.76
C THR A 71 11.87 40.91 9.84
N ASP A 72 10.77 40.40 10.40
CA ASP A 72 9.66 39.82 9.64
C ASP A 72 9.08 40.83 8.66
N VAL A 73 8.69 42.01 9.16
CA VAL A 73 8.11 43.10 8.36
C VAL A 73 9.08 43.54 7.27
N TRP A 74 10.38 43.67 7.57
CA TRP A 74 11.37 44.08 6.58
C TRP A 74 11.51 43.06 5.44
N ASN A 75 11.63 41.77 5.76
CA ASN A 75 11.75 40.72 4.76
C ASN A 75 10.50 40.63 3.86
N ASP A 76 9.31 40.67 4.45
CA ASP A 76 8.07 40.59 3.67
C ASP A 76 7.75 41.88 2.90
N ALA A 77 8.19 43.04 3.41
CA ALA A 77 8.12 44.29 2.65
C ALA A 77 8.99 44.25 1.39
N LEU A 78 10.16 43.60 1.43
CA LEU A 78 10.96 43.38 0.23
C LEU A 78 10.20 42.54 -0.80
N PHE A 79 9.61 41.41 -0.39
CA PHE A 79 8.74 40.61 -1.27
C PHE A 79 7.55 41.41 -1.80
N MET A 80 6.91 42.22 -0.96
CA MET A 80 5.77 43.07 -1.36
C MET A 80 6.16 44.03 -2.48
N VAL A 81 7.26 44.76 -2.29
CA VAL A 81 7.72 45.74 -3.27
C VAL A 81 8.22 45.06 -4.54
N THR A 82 9.14 44.10 -4.43
CA THR A 82 9.80 43.52 -5.60
C THR A 82 8.91 42.54 -6.36
N VAL A 83 8.20 41.65 -5.66
CA VAL A 83 7.43 40.55 -6.25
C VAL A 83 5.98 40.90 -6.47
N GLN A 84 5.31 41.58 -5.53
CA GLN A 84 3.87 41.88 -5.68
C GLN A 84 3.59 43.19 -6.42
N MET A 85 4.47 44.20 -6.32
CA MET A 85 4.24 45.51 -6.95
C MET A 85 5.03 45.72 -8.24
N VAL A 86 6.34 45.49 -8.23
CA VAL A 86 7.22 45.79 -9.38
C VAL A 86 7.09 44.73 -10.47
N LEU A 87 7.23 43.45 -10.13
CA LEU A 87 7.23 42.36 -11.11
C LEU A 87 5.96 42.31 -11.99
N PRO A 88 4.72 42.39 -11.47
CA PRO A 88 3.53 42.32 -12.33
C PRO A 88 3.42 43.48 -13.31
N LYS A 89 3.94 44.67 -12.94
CA LYS A 89 3.99 45.82 -13.87
C LYS A 89 4.97 45.55 -15.01
N ILE A 90 6.13 44.97 -14.72
CA ILE A 90 7.09 44.54 -15.75
C ILE A 90 6.45 43.49 -16.66
N LEU A 91 5.83 42.45 -16.09
CA LEU A 91 5.17 41.41 -16.87
C LEU A 91 4.03 41.95 -17.74
N THR A 92 3.20 42.85 -17.19
CA THR A 92 2.12 43.52 -17.95
C THR A 92 2.68 44.35 -19.09
N PHE A 93 3.76 45.10 -18.87
CA PHE A 93 4.44 45.87 -19.92
C PHE A 93 4.99 44.97 -21.03
N LEU A 94 5.65 43.86 -20.66
CA LEU A 94 6.15 42.87 -21.62
C LEU A 94 5.02 42.24 -22.44
N VAL A 95 3.94 41.83 -21.78
CA VAL A 95 2.75 41.27 -22.46
C VAL A 95 2.12 42.30 -23.39
N ALA A 96 2.02 43.58 -22.99
CA ALA A 96 1.50 44.64 -23.84
C ALA A 96 2.35 44.84 -25.11
N ILE A 97 3.69 44.81 -25.00
CA ILE A 97 4.59 44.88 -26.16
C ILE A 97 4.39 43.68 -27.08
N THR A 98 4.38 42.46 -26.53
CA THR A 98 4.19 41.24 -27.31
C THR A 98 2.83 41.24 -28.00
N LEU A 99 1.78 41.71 -27.33
CA LEU A 99 0.44 41.81 -27.92
C LEU A 99 0.35 42.84 -29.03
N LEU A 100 0.97 44.01 -28.88
CA LEU A 100 1.06 45.00 -29.96
C LEU A 100 1.70 44.40 -31.22
N GLN A 101 2.73 43.56 -31.06
CA GLN A 101 3.40 42.86 -32.18
C GLN A 101 2.56 41.71 -32.77
N LEU A 102 1.66 41.10 -31.99
CA LEU A 102 0.81 39.98 -32.39
C LEU A 102 -0.51 40.44 -33.03
N ILE A 103 -1.08 41.55 -32.55
CA ILE A 103 -2.34 42.13 -33.03
C ILE A 103 -2.21 42.59 -34.49
N GLU A 104 -1.02 42.98 -34.94
CA GLU A 104 -0.74 43.21 -36.37
C GLU A 104 -0.87 41.94 -37.24
N LYS A 105 -0.86 40.74 -36.62
CA LYS A 105 -0.80 39.45 -37.31
C LYS A 105 -2.02 38.55 -37.08
N ILE A 106 -2.83 38.80 -36.06
CA ILE A 106 -3.93 37.90 -35.64
C ILE A 106 -5.21 38.69 -35.39
N THR A 107 -6.21 38.51 -36.27
CA THR A 107 -7.59 38.98 -36.10
C THR A 107 -8.43 37.92 -35.38
N LEU A 108 -8.22 37.73 -34.07
CA LEU A 108 -9.15 36.93 -33.26
C LEU A 108 -10.27 37.82 -32.70
N PRO A 109 -11.56 37.44 -32.84
CA PRO A 109 -12.67 38.17 -32.25
C PRO A 109 -12.79 37.83 -30.75
N THR A 110 -11.79 38.21 -29.95
CA THR A 110 -11.73 37.88 -28.51
C THR A 110 -12.68 38.72 -27.65
N GLN A 111 -13.03 39.94 -28.10
CA GLN A 111 -13.91 40.87 -27.38
C GLN A 111 -15.36 40.36 -27.24
N ALA A 112 -15.78 39.36 -28.02
CA ALA A 112 -17.13 38.81 -27.95
C ALA A 112 -17.33 37.82 -26.78
N LEU A 113 -16.25 37.33 -26.17
CA LEU A 113 -16.30 36.30 -25.13
C LEU A 113 -16.53 36.84 -23.72
N TRP A 114 -16.30 38.15 -23.49
CA TRP A 114 -16.49 38.79 -22.21
C TRP A 114 -17.72 39.71 -22.20
N PRO A 115 -18.59 39.69 -21.17
CA PRO A 115 -19.83 40.45 -21.17
C PRO A 115 -19.60 41.93 -20.80
N HIS A 116 -19.01 42.70 -21.72
CA HIS A 116 -18.64 44.12 -21.51
C HIS A 116 -19.83 45.03 -21.16
N HIS A 117 -21.05 44.65 -21.53
CA HIS A 117 -22.27 45.41 -21.27
C HIS A 117 -22.85 45.18 -19.87
N TRP A 118 -22.34 44.22 -19.11
CA TRP A 118 -22.80 43.98 -17.74
C TRP A 118 -22.29 45.06 -16.78
N PRO A 119 -22.96 45.30 -15.64
CA PRO A 119 -22.43 46.18 -14.62
C PRO A 119 -21.03 45.74 -14.17
N ILE A 120 -20.13 46.70 -13.96
CA ILE A 120 -18.73 46.45 -13.58
C ILE A 120 -18.59 45.50 -12.39
N GLY A 121 -19.45 45.62 -11.38
CA GLY A 121 -19.42 44.74 -10.21
C GLY A 121 -19.73 43.28 -10.55
N VAL A 122 -20.64 43.04 -11.50
CA VAL A 122 -20.98 41.68 -11.96
C VAL A 122 -19.86 41.11 -12.82
N GLN A 123 -19.23 41.93 -13.68
CA GLN A 123 -18.05 41.53 -14.42
C GLN A 123 -16.89 41.18 -13.49
N ALA A 124 -16.65 41.98 -12.44
CA ALA A 124 -15.61 41.71 -11.45
C ALA A 124 -15.90 40.40 -10.69
N LEU A 125 -17.16 40.11 -10.32
CA LEU A 125 -17.53 38.84 -9.70
C LEU A 125 -17.28 37.65 -10.63
N LEU A 126 -17.63 37.76 -11.92
CA LEU A 126 -17.32 36.74 -12.91
C LEU A 126 -15.80 36.52 -13.01
N MET A 127 -15.02 37.60 -13.02
CA MET A 127 -13.57 37.52 -13.02
C MET A 127 -13.03 36.84 -11.76
N VAL A 128 -13.56 37.16 -10.57
CA VAL A 128 -13.21 36.45 -9.32
C VAL A 128 -13.43 34.95 -9.51
N LEU A 129 -14.62 34.51 -9.92
CA LEU A 129 -14.92 33.09 -10.05
C LEU A 129 -14.01 32.39 -11.08
N SER A 130 -13.82 32.99 -12.25
CA SER A 130 -13.01 32.41 -13.33
C SER A 130 -11.51 32.42 -13.05
N ALA A 131 -10.97 33.53 -12.53
CA ALA A 131 -9.55 33.61 -12.17
C ALA A 131 -9.24 32.69 -10.99
N ASP A 132 -10.13 32.61 -9.99
CA ASP A 132 -9.94 31.72 -8.84
C ASP A 132 -10.02 30.24 -9.23
N PHE A 133 -10.80 29.86 -10.25
CA PHE A 133 -10.80 28.50 -10.79
C PHE A 133 -9.42 28.11 -11.36
N LEU A 134 -8.82 28.99 -12.15
CA LEU A 134 -7.48 28.77 -12.71
C LEU A 134 -6.41 28.76 -11.61
N ARG A 135 -6.53 29.67 -10.64
CA ARG A 135 -5.62 29.75 -9.48
C ARG A 135 -5.75 28.54 -8.56
N TYR A 136 -6.95 28.02 -8.34
CA TYR A 136 -7.20 26.81 -7.54
C TYR A 136 -6.40 25.63 -8.09
N TRP A 137 -6.45 25.39 -9.41
CA TRP A 137 -5.69 24.31 -10.02
C TRP A 137 -4.19 24.55 -9.95
N LEU A 138 -3.72 25.76 -10.26
CA LEU A 138 -2.31 26.09 -10.14
C LEU A 138 -1.80 25.89 -8.71
N HIS A 139 -2.57 26.33 -7.71
CA HIS A 139 -2.23 26.22 -6.30
C HIS A 139 -2.20 24.76 -5.84
N ARG A 140 -3.22 23.98 -6.23
CA ARG A 140 -3.23 22.54 -5.99
C ARG A 140 -2.04 21.83 -6.63
N PHE A 141 -1.69 22.20 -7.85
CA PHE A 141 -0.49 21.67 -8.51
C PHE A 141 0.78 22.12 -7.80
N SER A 142 0.85 23.32 -7.25
CA SER A 142 1.97 23.74 -6.40
C SER A 142 2.17 22.86 -5.18
N HIS A 143 1.12 22.24 -4.65
CA HIS A 143 1.22 21.27 -3.55
C HIS A 143 1.53 19.84 -3.98
N GLN A 144 1.39 19.52 -5.26
CA GLN A 144 1.50 18.15 -5.79
C GLN A 144 2.75 17.94 -6.67
N LEU A 145 3.16 18.98 -7.40
CA LEU A 145 4.30 18.97 -8.30
C LEU A 145 5.51 19.59 -7.63
N THR A 146 6.57 18.82 -7.44
CA THR A 146 7.75 19.30 -6.72
C THR A 146 8.43 20.53 -7.33
N PRO A 147 8.55 20.71 -8.66
CA PRO A 147 9.11 21.95 -9.19
C PRO A 147 8.31 23.18 -8.77
N LEU A 148 6.98 23.07 -8.70
CA LEU A 148 6.11 24.15 -8.26
C LEU A 148 6.12 24.28 -6.73
N TRP A 149 6.12 23.16 -5.99
CA TRP A 149 6.25 23.14 -4.53
C TRP A 149 7.53 23.82 -4.08
N ARG A 150 8.66 23.60 -4.76
CA ARG A 150 9.93 24.24 -4.39
C ARG A 150 9.82 25.76 -4.39
N LEU A 151 9.07 26.32 -5.33
CA LEU A 151 8.80 27.75 -5.41
C LEU A 151 7.77 28.17 -4.36
N HIS A 152 6.71 27.39 -4.21
CA HIS A 152 5.58 27.63 -3.31
C HIS A 152 5.92 27.42 -1.83
N ALA A 153 6.94 26.62 -1.52
CA ALA A 153 7.44 26.43 -0.16
C ALA A 153 7.99 27.74 0.43
N VAL A 154 8.40 28.70 -0.41
CA VAL A 154 8.73 30.07 0.03
C VAL A 154 7.52 30.72 0.71
N HIS A 155 6.31 30.49 0.17
CA HIS A 155 5.05 30.96 0.74
C HIS A 155 4.68 30.21 2.02
N HIS A 156 4.86 28.89 2.05
CA HIS A 156 4.61 28.07 3.24
C HIS A 156 5.73 28.13 4.29
N SER A 157 6.82 28.83 4.04
CA SER A 157 7.97 28.93 4.95
C SER A 157 7.71 29.58 6.31
N PRO A 158 6.84 30.60 6.46
CA PRO A 158 6.68 31.31 7.72
C PRO A 158 6.19 30.38 8.84
N PRO A 159 6.83 30.37 10.03
CA PRO A 159 6.34 29.60 11.18
C PRO A 159 5.16 30.29 11.92
N LYS A 160 4.64 31.38 11.35
CA LYS A 160 3.52 32.18 11.86
C LYS A 160 2.87 32.95 10.71
N LEU A 161 1.58 33.24 10.81
CA LEU A 161 0.84 34.02 9.82
C LEU A 161 0.54 35.43 10.34
N TYR A 162 0.69 36.44 9.49
CA TYR A 162 0.32 37.83 9.72
C TYR A 162 0.16 38.55 8.37
N TRP A 163 -0.62 39.63 8.31
CA TRP A 163 -1.16 40.17 7.05
C TRP A 163 -0.14 40.46 5.95
N ILE A 164 1.09 40.91 6.28
CA ILE A 164 2.09 41.28 5.26
C ILE A 164 2.80 40.07 4.64
N ASN A 165 2.85 38.91 5.30
CA ASN A 165 3.52 37.73 4.74
C ASN A 165 2.74 37.07 3.60
N VAL A 166 1.52 37.53 3.30
CA VAL A 166 0.84 37.25 2.01
C VAL A 166 1.73 37.62 0.81
N ALA A 167 2.67 38.55 0.97
CA ALA A 167 3.56 38.94 -0.13
C ALA A 167 4.58 37.87 -0.51
N ARG A 168 4.87 36.92 0.40
CA ARG A 168 6.00 36.00 0.31
C ARG A 168 5.76 34.94 -0.75
N PHE A 169 6.19 35.23 -1.97
CA PHE A 169 6.12 34.33 -3.11
C PHE A 169 7.44 34.38 -3.88
N HIS A 170 7.85 33.26 -4.47
CA HIS A 170 9.00 33.27 -5.37
C HIS A 170 8.66 34.03 -6.67
N PRO A 171 9.57 34.85 -7.24
CA PRO A 171 9.30 35.62 -8.47
C PRO A 171 8.81 34.75 -9.65
N ILE A 172 9.41 33.57 -9.84
CA ILE A 172 8.96 32.63 -10.88
C ILE A 172 7.54 32.15 -10.61
N GLU A 173 7.20 31.84 -9.36
CA GLU A 173 5.84 31.45 -9.01
C GLU A 173 4.88 32.59 -9.34
N LYS A 174 5.18 33.81 -8.88
CA LYS A 174 4.32 34.96 -9.15
C LYS A 174 4.15 35.24 -10.64
N ALA A 175 5.19 35.02 -11.45
CA ALA A 175 5.08 35.12 -12.91
C ALA A 175 4.15 34.05 -13.49
N VAL A 176 4.23 32.80 -13.01
CA VAL A 176 3.28 31.75 -13.41
C VAL A 176 1.86 32.08 -12.95
N GLN A 177 1.68 32.60 -11.72
CA GLN A 177 0.37 33.05 -11.26
C GLN A 177 -0.20 34.12 -12.19
N PHE A 178 0.60 35.12 -12.58
CA PHE A 178 0.21 36.18 -13.52
C PHE A 178 -0.31 35.64 -14.87
N LEU A 179 0.34 34.59 -15.40
CA LEU A 179 -0.07 33.94 -16.65
C LEU A 179 -1.44 33.27 -16.56
N PHE A 180 -1.88 32.85 -15.37
CA PHE A 180 -3.16 32.18 -15.15
C PHE A 180 -4.25 33.12 -14.61
N ASP A 181 -3.89 34.15 -13.84
CA ASP A 181 -4.86 35.01 -13.16
C ASP A 181 -5.20 36.30 -13.92
N SER A 182 -4.26 36.87 -14.69
CA SER A 182 -4.40 38.22 -15.25
C SER A 182 -4.25 38.22 -16.77
N MET A 183 -3.26 37.49 -17.29
CA MET A 183 -3.00 37.43 -18.74
C MET A 183 -4.23 37.00 -19.56
N PRO A 184 -5.00 35.94 -19.20
CA PRO A 184 -6.13 35.52 -20.01
C PRO A 184 -7.21 36.61 -20.12
N PHE A 185 -7.45 37.35 -19.04
CA PHE A 185 -8.48 38.40 -19.01
C PHE A 185 -8.02 39.67 -19.74
N ILE A 186 -6.72 39.99 -19.68
CA ILE A 186 -6.13 41.05 -20.53
C ILE A 186 -6.30 40.68 -22.01
N LEU A 187 -6.05 39.43 -22.39
CA LEU A 187 -6.23 38.94 -23.78
C LEU A 187 -7.68 38.92 -24.24
N LEU A 188 -8.62 38.66 -23.34
CA LEU A 188 -10.07 38.75 -23.59
C LEU A 188 -10.56 40.21 -23.68
N GLY A 189 -9.69 41.18 -23.42
CA GLY A 189 -10.03 42.61 -23.48
C GLY A 189 -10.83 43.10 -22.28
N VAL A 190 -10.79 42.40 -21.14
CA VAL A 190 -11.50 42.82 -19.92
C VAL A 190 -11.10 44.26 -19.56
N GLY A 191 -12.10 45.10 -19.28
CA GLY A 191 -11.90 46.52 -19.03
C GLY A 191 -10.96 46.77 -17.83
N SER A 192 -10.10 47.79 -17.95
CA SER A 192 -9.13 48.16 -16.91
C SER A 192 -9.78 48.48 -15.56
N GLU A 193 -11.03 48.95 -15.58
CA GLU A 193 -11.83 49.24 -14.39
C GLU A 193 -12.23 47.95 -13.65
N VAL A 194 -12.57 46.89 -14.38
CA VAL A 194 -12.88 45.56 -13.83
C VAL A 194 -11.63 44.93 -13.25
N LEU A 195 -10.50 45.01 -13.97
CA LEU A 195 -9.19 44.53 -13.50
C LEU A 195 -8.77 45.25 -12.20
N ALA A 196 -8.97 46.58 -12.14
CA ALA A 196 -8.66 47.38 -10.96
C ALA A 196 -9.56 47.03 -9.76
N LEU A 197 -10.86 46.83 -9.98
CA LEU A 197 -11.79 46.42 -8.93
C LEU A 197 -11.50 45.01 -8.42
N TYR A 198 -11.20 44.07 -9.32
CA TYR A 198 -10.73 42.72 -8.97
C TYR A 198 -9.46 42.79 -8.11
N PHE A 199 -8.49 43.64 -8.49
CA PHE A 199 -7.26 43.82 -7.71
C PHE A 199 -7.55 44.31 -6.28
N VAL A 200 -8.48 45.26 -6.09
CA VAL A 200 -8.87 45.73 -4.74
C VAL A 200 -9.40 44.56 -3.92
N PHE A 201 -10.35 43.79 -4.46
CA PHE A 201 -10.92 42.63 -3.77
C PHE A 201 -9.84 41.57 -3.45
N TYR A 202 -9.04 41.20 -4.44
CA TYR A 202 -7.95 40.22 -4.33
C TYR A 202 -6.95 40.62 -3.23
N ALA A 203 -6.49 41.87 -3.24
CA ALA A 203 -5.48 42.34 -2.29
C ALA A 203 -6.02 42.38 -0.85
N ILE A 204 -7.23 42.93 -0.66
CA ILE A 204 -7.83 42.99 0.67
C ILE A 204 -8.15 41.58 1.21
N ASN A 205 -8.67 40.68 0.37
CA ASN A 205 -8.93 39.31 0.80
C ASN A 205 -7.64 38.58 1.16
N GLY A 206 -6.58 38.73 0.36
CA GLY A 206 -5.26 38.16 0.65
C GLY A 206 -4.68 38.62 1.99
N PHE A 207 -4.78 39.92 2.31
CA PHE A 207 -4.38 40.43 3.62
C PHE A 207 -5.17 39.80 4.76
N PHE A 208 -6.47 39.60 4.59
CA PHE A 208 -7.30 38.93 5.57
C PHE A 208 -6.97 37.44 5.71
N GLN A 209 -6.68 36.72 4.62
CA GLN A 209 -6.35 35.29 4.67
C GLN A 209 -5.11 35.01 5.53
N HIS A 210 -4.10 35.88 5.47
CA HIS A 210 -2.88 35.74 6.27
C HIS A 210 -2.97 36.42 7.63
N CYS A 211 -4.00 37.23 7.91
CA CYS A 211 -3.98 38.05 9.11
C CYS A 211 -4.00 37.19 10.40
N ASN A 212 -3.29 37.70 11.40
CA ASN A 212 -3.33 37.20 12.76
C ASN A 212 -4.48 37.84 13.55
N ILE A 213 -5.61 38.19 12.93
CA ILE A 213 -6.78 38.70 13.65
C ILE A 213 -7.61 37.52 14.13
N GLU A 214 -8.17 37.60 15.34
CA GLU A 214 -9.18 36.65 15.80
C GLU A 214 -10.51 36.90 15.04
N LEU A 215 -10.69 36.19 13.92
CA LEU A 215 -11.88 36.27 13.07
C LEU A 215 -12.68 34.97 13.13
N HIS A 216 -14.00 35.10 13.03
CA HIS A 216 -14.93 33.98 12.93
C HIS A 216 -15.84 34.21 11.73
N PHE A 217 -15.60 33.49 10.63
CA PHE A 217 -16.32 33.66 9.36
C PHE A 217 -17.64 32.89 9.34
N GLY A 218 -17.78 31.84 10.16
CA GLY A 218 -19.01 31.06 10.26
C GLY A 218 -19.48 30.57 8.88
N PRO A 219 -20.72 30.88 8.44
CA PRO A 219 -21.21 30.52 7.12
C PRO A 219 -20.39 31.06 5.93
N LEU A 220 -19.65 32.15 6.11
CA LEU A 220 -18.80 32.70 5.03
C LEU A 220 -17.65 31.75 4.67
N ASN A 221 -17.28 30.80 5.54
CA ASN A 221 -16.32 29.74 5.22
C ASN A 221 -16.80 28.76 4.14
N TYR A 222 -18.03 28.90 3.61
CA TYR A 222 -18.51 28.15 2.44
C TYR A 222 -18.49 28.96 1.14
N LEU A 223 -18.15 30.25 1.22
CA LEU A 223 -18.10 31.15 0.07
C LEU A 223 -16.68 31.71 -0.15
N ILE A 224 -16.06 32.21 0.92
CA ILE A 224 -14.79 32.93 0.92
C ILE A 224 -13.68 32.04 1.44
N SER A 225 -12.51 32.11 0.82
CA SER A 225 -11.28 31.56 1.38
C SER A 225 -10.82 32.48 2.51
N SER A 226 -11.02 32.05 3.75
CA SER A 226 -10.89 32.86 4.96
C SER A 226 -9.56 32.62 5.69
N ALA A 227 -9.28 33.45 6.70
CA ALA A 227 -8.15 33.24 7.62
C ALA A 227 -8.23 31.89 8.36
N GLU A 228 -9.43 31.43 8.72
CA GLU A 228 -9.62 30.16 9.43
C GLU A 228 -9.23 28.97 8.55
N LEU A 229 -9.66 28.99 7.29
CA LEU A 229 -9.36 27.94 6.29
C LEU A 229 -7.88 27.97 5.89
N HIS A 230 -7.33 29.17 5.72
CA HIS A 230 -5.97 29.35 5.23
C HIS A 230 -4.91 28.98 6.28
N ARG A 231 -5.22 29.12 7.58
CA ARG A 231 -4.37 28.56 8.65
C ARG A 231 -4.21 27.04 8.53
N TRP A 232 -5.29 26.31 8.21
CA TRP A 232 -5.22 24.86 7.98
C TRP A 232 -4.38 24.52 6.76
N HIS A 233 -4.56 25.29 5.69
CA HIS A 233 -3.75 25.18 4.48
C HIS A 233 -2.25 25.40 4.76
N HIS A 234 -1.89 26.28 5.70
CA HIS A 234 -0.51 26.49 6.15
C HIS A 234 -0.04 25.53 7.26
N SER A 235 -0.85 24.54 7.64
CA SER A 235 -0.46 23.56 8.66
C SER A 235 0.83 22.85 8.26
N ARG A 236 1.73 22.68 9.23
CA ARG A 236 2.97 21.92 9.05
C ARG A 236 2.69 20.45 8.68
N LYS A 237 1.51 19.92 9.03
CA LYS A 237 1.13 18.55 8.70
C LYS A 237 0.58 18.51 7.27
N VAL A 238 1.27 17.77 6.39
CA VAL A 238 0.95 17.66 4.95
C VAL A 238 -0.48 17.21 4.69
N GLN A 239 -1.02 16.31 5.53
CA GLN A 239 -2.41 15.83 5.41
C GLN A 239 -3.45 16.93 5.66
N GLU A 240 -3.07 17.97 6.41
CA GLU A 240 -3.93 19.13 6.71
C GLU A 240 -3.70 20.25 5.71
N SER A 241 -2.45 20.56 5.37
CA SER A 241 -2.11 21.65 4.43
C SER A 241 -2.52 21.39 2.98
N ASN A 242 -2.67 20.13 2.59
CA ASN A 242 -3.20 19.76 1.27
C ASN A 242 -4.74 19.89 1.19
N SER A 243 -5.24 21.05 1.60
CA SER A 243 -6.65 21.42 1.61
C SER A 243 -6.81 22.93 1.40
N ASN A 244 -8.04 23.39 1.12
CA ASN A 244 -8.41 24.80 1.04
C ASN A 244 -7.56 25.65 0.06
N TYR A 245 -7.42 25.17 -1.18
CA TYR A 245 -6.58 25.78 -2.23
C TYR A 245 -7.18 27.05 -2.86
N GLY A 246 -8.47 27.33 -2.66
CA GLY A 246 -9.15 28.51 -3.17
C GLY A 246 -8.44 29.79 -2.73
N ASN A 247 -8.13 30.68 -3.69
CA ASN A 247 -7.34 31.87 -3.40
C ASN A 247 -8.23 33.01 -2.90
N ASN A 248 -9.46 33.16 -3.38
CA ASN A 248 -10.42 34.13 -2.86
C ASN A 248 -11.74 33.50 -2.46
N VAL A 249 -12.19 32.48 -3.21
CA VAL A 249 -13.44 31.77 -2.96
C VAL A 249 -13.13 30.29 -2.69
N ILE A 250 -13.90 29.67 -1.79
CA ILE A 250 -13.66 28.28 -1.36
C ILE A 250 -14.54 27.27 -2.12
N ILE A 251 -15.39 27.75 -3.02
CA ILE A 251 -16.38 26.93 -3.75
C ILE A 251 -15.73 25.79 -4.54
N TRP A 252 -14.51 25.99 -5.05
CA TRP A 252 -13.79 24.98 -5.83
C TRP A 252 -13.29 23.84 -4.93
N ASP A 253 -12.89 24.14 -3.70
CA ASP A 253 -12.53 23.12 -2.72
C ASP A 253 -13.72 22.27 -2.30
N LEU A 254 -14.92 22.86 -2.20
CA LEU A 254 -16.16 22.14 -1.94
C LEU A 254 -16.50 21.21 -3.12
N LEU A 255 -16.43 21.73 -4.35
CA LEU A 255 -16.74 20.97 -5.57
C LEU A 255 -15.78 19.79 -5.78
N PHE A 256 -14.49 20.00 -5.53
CA PHE A 256 -13.43 19.02 -5.80
C PHE A 256 -12.97 18.22 -4.57
N GLY A 257 -13.65 18.42 -3.43
CA GLY A 257 -13.46 17.62 -2.22
C GLY A 257 -12.12 17.86 -1.51
N THR A 258 -11.64 19.10 -1.51
CA THR A 258 -10.41 19.54 -0.82
C THR A 258 -10.71 20.53 0.32
N TYR A 259 -11.98 20.77 0.64
CA TYR A 259 -12.40 21.58 1.77
C TYR A 259 -12.11 20.89 3.11
N PHE A 260 -11.49 21.61 4.04
CA PHE A 260 -11.15 21.10 5.36
C PHE A 260 -11.30 22.17 6.46
N LEU A 261 -12.24 21.95 7.38
CA LEU A 261 -12.45 22.79 8.57
C LEU A 261 -13.01 21.94 9.72
N PRO A 262 -12.16 21.33 10.55
CA PRO A 262 -12.61 20.50 11.68
C PRO A 262 -13.23 21.35 12.81
N LYS A 263 -14.37 20.92 13.36
CA LYS A 263 -15.16 21.72 14.34
C LYS A 263 -14.52 21.90 15.72
N ASN A 264 -13.68 20.96 16.16
CA ASN A 264 -13.15 20.91 17.54
C ASN A 264 -11.62 20.87 17.58
N ARG A 265 -10.95 21.40 16.56
CA ARG A 265 -9.49 21.41 16.46
C ARG A 265 -9.03 22.80 16.05
N GLN A 266 -7.82 23.14 16.46
CA GLN A 266 -7.09 24.31 15.97
C GLN A 266 -5.78 23.83 15.35
N VAL A 267 -5.20 24.65 14.47
CA VAL A 267 -3.91 24.37 13.87
C VAL A 267 -2.84 24.41 14.96
N GLU A 268 -2.07 23.34 15.11
CA GLU A 268 -1.03 23.23 16.13
C GLU A 268 0.19 24.09 15.78
N GLU A 269 0.73 23.89 14.57
CA GLU A 269 1.90 24.57 14.05
C GLU A 269 1.73 24.86 12.56
N VAL A 270 2.21 26.03 12.11
CA VAL A 270 2.28 26.39 10.69
C VAL A 270 3.72 26.43 10.21
N GLY A 271 3.92 26.39 8.90
CA GLY A 271 5.23 26.44 8.26
C GLY A 271 5.61 25.14 7.59
N LEU A 272 6.84 25.04 7.11
CA LEU A 272 7.39 23.81 6.53
C LEU A 272 7.74 22.77 7.61
N VAL A 273 7.90 21.51 7.20
CA VAL A 273 8.34 20.42 8.09
C VAL A 273 9.81 20.60 8.45
N ASN A 274 10.61 21.04 7.49
CA ASN A 274 11.99 21.46 7.70
C ASN A 274 12.04 22.79 8.48
N LYS A 275 12.35 22.69 9.78
CA LYS A 275 12.48 23.85 10.68
C LYS A 275 13.70 24.73 10.37
N ASP A 276 14.69 24.18 9.66
CA ASP A 276 15.92 24.88 9.29
C ASP A 276 15.80 25.60 7.93
N TYR A 277 14.61 25.65 7.34
CA TYR A 277 14.39 26.36 6.09
C TYR A 277 14.71 27.86 6.25
N PRO A 278 15.56 28.44 5.39
CA PRO A 278 16.00 29.82 5.56
C PRO A 278 14.85 30.82 5.35
N LEU A 279 14.80 31.87 6.17
CA LEU A 279 13.73 32.88 6.17
C LEU A 279 14.15 34.24 5.61
N GLY A 280 15.42 34.40 5.21
CA GLY A 280 15.93 35.64 4.63
C GLY A 280 15.52 35.80 3.16
N TYR A 281 15.20 37.03 2.74
CA TYR A 281 14.77 37.32 1.36
C TYR A 281 15.72 36.73 0.30
N ALA A 282 17.02 37.06 0.36
CA ALA A 282 17.98 36.63 -0.66
C ALA A 282 18.26 35.11 -0.66
N THR A 283 18.18 34.46 0.51
CA THR A 283 18.38 33.01 0.61
C THR A 283 17.16 32.27 0.08
N GLN A 284 15.95 32.75 0.37
CA GLN A 284 14.70 32.17 -0.15
C GLN A 284 14.55 32.26 -1.68
N LEU A 285 15.21 33.20 -2.34
CA LEU A 285 15.28 33.24 -3.81
C LEU A 285 16.18 32.14 -4.40
N LYS A 286 17.11 31.58 -3.61
CA LYS A 286 18.06 30.55 -4.06
C LYS A 286 17.64 29.15 -3.65
N THR A 287 17.06 28.99 -2.45
CA THR A 287 16.69 27.71 -1.86
C THR A 287 15.88 26.78 -2.78
N PRO A 288 14.90 27.26 -3.57
CA PRO A 288 14.17 26.40 -4.51
C PRO A 288 15.05 25.60 -5.49
N PHE A 289 16.28 26.07 -5.75
CA PHE A 289 17.23 25.47 -6.67
C PHE A 289 18.33 24.63 -6.00
N LEU A 290 18.51 24.77 -4.68
CA LEU A 290 19.61 24.14 -3.93
C LEU A 290 19.26 22.77 -3.32
N GLY A 291 17.98 22.38 -3.32
CA GLY A 291 17.50 21.12 -2.73
C GLY A 291 17.31 21.17 -1.20
N ARG A 292 16.79 20.08 -0.61
CA ARG A 292 16.48 19.94 0.84
C ARG A 292 15.44 20.93 1.39
N ILE A 293 14.24 20.96 0.79
CA ILE A 293 13.14 21.83 1.25
C ILE A 293 12.31 21.14 2.32
N ASP A 294 11.78 19.94 2.06
CA ASP A 294 11.13 19.07 3.05
C ASP A 294 11.47 17.61 2.76
N GLN A 295 11.95 16.86 3.77
CA GLN A 295 12.33 15.44 3.66
C GLN A 295 11.12 14.49 3.56
N TYR A 296 9.93 14.96 3.90
CA TYR A 296 8.68 14.19 3.88
C TYR A 296 7.84 14.42 2.63
N MET A 297 8.40 15.04 1.59
CA MET A 297 7.74 14.98 0.29
C MET A 297 7.66 13.53 -0.14
N MET A 298 6.44 13.06 -0.37
CA MET A 298 6.19 11.90 -1.21
C MET A 298 6.98 12.06 -2.52
N PRO A 299 7.43 10.95 -3.15
CA PRO A 299 8.35 11.00 -4.28
C PRO A 299 7.89 11.97 -5.38
N LEU A 300 8.86 12.54 -6.10
CA LEU A 300 8.64 13.39 -7.27
C LEU A 300 7.66 12.67 -8.23
N GLN A 301 6.37 13.05 -8.24
CA GLN A 301 5.44 12.44 -9.18
C GLN A 301 5.69 13.02 -10.56
N SER A 302 6.01 12.16 -11.53
CA SER A 302 5.99 12.59 -12.92
C SER A 302 4.56 13.00 -13.31
N GLY A 303 4.41 13.80 -14.37
CA GLY A 303 3.06 14.13 -14.88
C GLY A 303 2.23 12.88 -15.22
N VAL A 304 2.89 11.80 -15.63
CA VAL A 304 2.27 10.48 -15.86
C VAL A 304 1.80 9.88 -14.55
N ASP A 305 2.62 9.88 -13.50
CA ASP A 305 2.26 9.31 -12.20
C ASP A 305 1.06 10.03 -11.57
N ILE A 306 0.92 11.34 -11.78
CA ILE A 306 -0.24 12.10 -11.32
C ILE A 306 -1.52 11.63 -12.02
N ILE A 307 -1.48 11.48 -13.35
CA ILE A 307 -2.62 10.95 -14.11
C ILE A 307 -2.95 9.53 -13.63
N LEU A 308 -1.93 8.67 -13.47
CA LEU A 308 -2.11 7.31 -12.95
C LEU A 308 -2.71 7.30 -11.53
N ASN A 309 -2.28 8.20 -10.65
CA ASN A 309 -2.79 8.35 -9.29
C ASN A 309 -4.24 8.86 -9.29
N MET A 310 -4.58 9.78 -10.19
CA MET A 310 -5.95 10.25 -10.37
C MET A 310 -6.87 9.13 -10.88
N LEU A 311 -6.44 8.38 -11.90
CA LEU A 311 -7.16 7.22 -12.42
C LEU A 311 -7.32 6.13 -11.35
N LEU A 312 -6.26 5.90 -10.55
CA LEU A 312 -6.31 4.98 -9.44
C LEU A 312 -7.34 5.42 -8.39
N LYS A 313 -7.36 6.71 -8.00
CA LYS A 313 -8.35 7.25 -7.06
C LYS A 313 -9.78 7.07 -7.56
N ILE A 314 -10.03 7.32 -8.85
CA ILE A 314 -11.34 7.06 -9.48
C ILE A 314 -11.67 5.56 -9.39
N ARG A 315 -10.72 4.69 -9.73
CA ARG A 315 -10.89 3.24 -9.65
C ARG A 315 -11.18 2.77 -8.22
N MET A 316 -10.51 3.32 -7.21
CA MET A 316 -10.76 3.00 -5.80
C MET A 316 -12.18 3.40 -5.36
N ASN A 317 -12.69 4.54 -5.83
CA ASN A 317 -14.08 4.94 -5.58
C ASN A 317 -15.10 4.01 -6.26
N ILE A 318 -14.78 3.47 -7.44
CA ILE A 318 -15.63 2.46 -8.10
C ILE A 318 -15.63 1.17 -7.28
N ILE A 319 -14.45 0.64 -6.92
CA ILE A 319 -14.30 -0.57 -6.12
C ILE A 319 -15.05 -0.46 -4.78
N LYS A 320 -14.98 0.70 -4.13
CA LYS A 320 -15.73 1.01 -2.90
C LYS A 320 -17.23 0.75 -3.08
N ARG A 321 -17.81 1.22 -4.19
CA ARG A 321 -19.25 1.14 -4.47
C ARG A 321 -19.67 -0.22 -5.07
N SER A 322 -18.79 -0.90 -5.79
CA SER A 322 -19.11 -2.17 -6.45
C SER A 322 -18.80 -3.37 -5.57
N ASP A 323 -17.53 -3.56 -5.22
CA ASP A 323 -17.03 -4.84 -4.68
C ASP A 323 -17.06 -4.79 -3.14
N TYR A 324 -16.59 -3.68 -2.56
CA TYR A 324 -16.52 -3.54 -1.10
C TYR A 324 -17.91 -3.46 -0.45
N GLN A 325 -18.84 -2.69 -1.01
CA GLN A 325 -20.21 -2.61 -0.47
C GLN A 325 -20.94 -3.96 -0.47
N ARG A 326 -20.70 -4.83 -1.47
CA ARG A 326 -21.27 -6.19 -1.49
C ARG A 326 -20.72 -7.04 -0.36
N LEU A 327 -19.40 -6.99 -0.14
CA LEU A 327 -18.77 -7.69 0.97
C LEU A 327 -19.30 -7.23 2.34
N ILE A 328 -19.54 -5.92 2.51
CA ILE A 328 -20.14 -5.35 3.73
C ILE A 328 -21.55 -5.90 3.97
N LEU A 329 -22.37 -5.99 2.92
CA LEU A 329 -23.72 -6.55 3.03
C LEU A 329 -23.68 -8.04 3.38
N ALA A 330 -22.81 -8.82 2.72
CA ALA A 330 -22.61 -10.23 3.05
C ALA A 330 -22.11 -10.40 4.50
N ALA A 331 -21.23 -9.52 4.96
CA ALA A 331 -20.72 -9.56 6.33
C ALA A 331 -21.77 -9.17 7.40
N GLY A 332 -22.87 -8.52 6.99
CA GLY A 332 -24.01 -8.22 7.85
C GLY A 332 -24.85 -9.44 8.22
N ASP A 333 -24.85 -10.48 7.38
CA ASP A 333 -25.56 -11.74 7.60
C ASP A 333 -24.76 -12.91 7.00
N PRO A 334 -23.70 -13.36 7.70
CA PRO A 334 -22.79 -14.35 7.14
C PRO A 334 -23.42 -15.73 6.97
N SER A 335 -24.40 -16.09 7.80
CA SER A 335 -25.11 -17.38 7.72
C SER A 335 -25.91 -17.45 6.42
N LYS A 336 -26.67 -16.39 6.11
CA LYS A 336 -27.39 -16.27 4.83
C LYS A 336 -26.44 -16.27 3.64
N ALA A 337 -25.36 -15.47 3.69
CA ALA A 337 -24.40 -15.38 2.59
C ALA A 337 -23.75 -16.75 2.30
N GLN A 338 -23.39 -17.51 3.33
CA GLN A 338 -22.83 -18.86 3.17
C GLN A 338 -23.84 -19.87 2.65
N ALA A 339 -25.10 -19.82 3.10
CA ALA A 339 -26.16 -20.66 2.57
C ALA A 339 -26.40 -20.40 1.06
N GLU A 340 -26.47 -19.13 0.65
CA GLU A 340 -26.63 -18.75 -0.76
C GLU A 340 -25.42 -19.22 -1.60
N THR A 341 -24.19 -19.04 -1.09
CA THR A 341 -22.97 -19.51 -1.75
C THR A 341 -22.95 -21.03 -1.91
N LEU A 342 -23.28 -21.79 -0.85
CA LEU A 342 -23.35 -23.25 -0.89
C LEU A 342 -24.34 -23.73 -1.95
N LEU A 343 -25.57 -23.22 -1.90
CA LEU A 343 -26.61 -23.63 -2.85
C LEU A 343 -26.26 -23.24 -4.29
N SER A 344 -25.60 -22.09 -4.50
CA SER A 344 -25.10 -21.72 -5.82
C SER A 344 -24.04 -22.70 -6.34
N ILE A 345 -23.14 -23.21 -5.49
CA ILE A 345 -22.11 -24.18 -5.89
C ILE A 345 -22.74 -25.54 -6.21
N VAL A 346 -23.68 -26.00 -5.35
CA VAL A 346 -24.40 -27.26 -5.53
C VAL A 346 -25.23 -27.23 -6.82
N ASP A 347 -25.98 -26.14 -7.05
CA ASP A 347 -26.83 -26.03 -8.23
C ASP A 347 -26.02 -25.99 -9.53
N ALA A 348 -24.94 -25.19 -9.56
CA ALA A 348 -24.05 -25.09 -10.73
C ALA A 348 -23.43 -26.44 -11.13
N ASN A 349 -23.25 -27.35 -10.16
CA ASN A 349 -22.59 -28.64 -10.36
C ASN A 349 -23.54 -29.85 -10.19
N ARG A 350 -24.86 -29.61 -10.12
CA ARG A 350 -25.91 -30.61 -9.84
C ARG A 350 -25.85 -31.83 -10.77
N ASN A 351 -25.55 -31.61 -12.05
CA ASN A 351 -25.59 -32.63 -13.10
C ASN A 351 -24.24 -33.31 -13.39
N THR A 352 -23.19 -32.93 -12.67
CA THR A 352 -21.87 -33.57 -12.80
C THR A 352 -21.91 -35.02 -12.33
N HIS A 353 -20.87 -35.82 -12.63
CA HIS A 353 -20.79 -37.18 -12.08
C HIS A 353 -20.79 -37.16 -10.55
N PHE A 354 -20.02 -36.25 -9.94
CA PHE A 354 -19.98 -36.07 -8.49
C PHE A 354 -21.35 -35.66 -7.94
N GLY A 355 -22.00 -34.68 -8.57
CA GLY A 355 -23.31 -34.17 -8.13
C GLY A 355 -24.41 -35.22 -8.18
N ARG A 356 -24.42 -36.09 -9.20
CA ARG A 356 -25.35 -37.24 -9.28
C ARG A 356 -25.04 -38.29 -8.22
N ASN A 357 -23.76 -38.62 -8.01
CA ASN A 357 -23.35 -39.63 -7.03
C ASN A 357 -23.64 -39.23 -5.59
N HIS A 358 -23.60 -37.93 -5.29
CA HIS A 358 -23.90 -37.37 -3.97
C HIS A 358 -25.27 -36.66 -3.93
N ASN A 359 -26.18 -37.01 -4.84
CA ASN A 359 -27.57 -36.56 -4.83
C ASN A 359 -27.75 -35.04 -4.62
N PHE A 360 -26.98 -34.22 -5.32
CA PHE A 360 -27.09 -32.74 -5.27
C PHE A 360 -28.50 -32.25 -5.64
N ALA A 361 -29.27 -33.07 -6.35
CA ALA A 361 -30.66 -32.80 -6.66
C ALA A 361 -31.55 -32.62 -5.43
N ALA A 362 -31.22 -33.24 -4.30
CA ALA A 362 -32.00 -33.22 -3.05
C ALA A 362 -31.38 -32.33 -1.96
N ILE A 363 -30.37 -31.52 -2.29
CA ILE A 363 -29.70 -30.62 -1.35
C ILE A 363 -30.35 -29.24 -1.44
N ASP A 364 -31.08 -28.86 -0.40
CA ASP A 364 -31.81 -27.59 -0.32
C ASP A 364 -31.27 -26.68 0.80
N ASP A 365 -30.42 -27.21 1.68
CA ASP A 365 -29.81 -26.49 2.80
C ASP A 365 -28.49 -27.12 3.26
N TYR A 366 -27.85 -26.52 4.28
CA TYR A 366 -26.60 -27.03 4.84
C TYR A 366 -26.75 -28.43 5.47
N SER A 367 -27.89 -28.73 6.10
CA SER A 367 -28.09 -30.02 6.78
C SER A 367 -28.16 -31.17 5.78
N SER A 368 -28.97 -31.01 4.73
CA SER A 368 -29.06 -31.96 3.61
C SER A 368 -27.74 -32.09 2.87
N PHE A 369 -26.96 -31.01 2.74
CA PHE A 369 -25.60 -31.07 2.18
C PHE A 369 -24.67 -31.99 3.00
N MET A 370 -24.62 -31.82 4.32
CA MET A 370 -23.79 -32.65 5.19
C MET A 370 -24.17 -34.13 5.17
N GLN A 371 -25.46 -34.45 5.01
CA GLN A 371 -25.95 -35.83 4.96
C GLN A 371 -25.55 -36.53 3.66
N ASN A 372 -25.47 -35.80 2.55
CA ASN A 372 -25.22 -36.38 1.23
C ASN A 372 -23.74 -36.31 0.82
N VAL A 373 -22.96 -35.37 1.37
CA VAL A 373 -21.57 -35.14 0.98
C VAL A 373 -20.63 -35.41 2.16
N PRO A 374 -19.74 -36.41 2.07
CA PRO A 374 -18.75 -36.66 3.11
C PRO A 374 -17.60 -35.63 3.05
N VAL A 375 -16.76 -35.62 4.09
CA VAL A 375 -15.49 -34.88 4.07
C VAL A 375 -14.51 -35.59 3.15
N HIS A 376 -13.76 -34.81 2.37
CA HIS A 376 -12.78 -35.34 1.42
C HIS A 376 -11.38 -34.79 1.69
N THR A 377 -10.38 -35.64 1.50
CA THR A 377 -9.00 -35.22 1.28
C THR A 377 -8.72 -35.06 -0.21
N TYR A 378 -7.55 -34.53 -0.56
CA TYR A 378 -7.12 -34.48 -1.96
C TYR A 378 -7.03 -35.88 -2.59
N GLU A 379 -6.62 -36.89 -1.82
CA GLU A 379 -6.43 -38.24 -2.37
C GLU A 379 -7.77 -38.90 -2.71
N ASP A 380 -8.83 -38.60 -1.96
CA ASP A 380 -10.19 -39.06 -2.27
C ASP A 380 -10.69 -38.49 -3.60
N LEU A 381 -10.32 -37.24 -3.91
CA LEU A 381 -10.73 -36.54 -5.14
C LEU A 381 -9.75 -36.70 -6.31
N ARG A 382 -8.53 -37.22 -6.09
CA ARG A 382 -7.44 -37.21 -7.09
C ARG A 382 -7.84 -37.87 -8.41
N SER A 383 -8.53 -39.00 -8.36
CA SER A 383 -8.98 -39.72 -9.56
C SER A 383 -9.98 -38.88 -10.37
N GLN A 384 -10.90 -38.19 -9.71
CA GLN A 384 -11.91 -37.35 -10.33
C GLN A 384 -11.34 -36.05 -10.90
N ILE A 385 -10.39 -35.44 -10.18
CA ILE A 385 -9.61 -34.27 -10.64
C ILE A 385 -8.85 -34.61 -11.92
N ASN A 386 -8.15 -35.76 -11.92
CA ASN A 386 -7.40 -36.23 -13.07
C ASN A 386 -8.32 -36.54 -14.26
N ALA A 387 -9.44 -37.24 -14.01
CA ALA A 387 -10.41 -37.59 -15.05
C ALA A 387 -11.03 -36.33 -15.70
N GLN A 388 -11.40 -35.32 -14.91
CA GLN A 388 -11.93 -34.07 -15.43
C GLN A 388 -10.92 -33.36 -16.34
N GLY A 389 -9.63 -33.33 -15.93
CA GLY A 389 -8.58 -32.73 -16.74
C GLY A 389 -8.30 -33.52 -18.01
N GLN A 390 -8.06 -34.83 -17.90
CA GLN A 390 -7.63 -35.69 -18.99
C GLN A 390 -8.72 -35.92 -20.03
N HIS A 391 -9.96 -36.19 -19.59
CA HIS A 391 -11.05 -36.57 -20.48
C HIS A 391 -11.96 -35.39 -20.86
N ARG A 392 -11.76 -34.21 -20.24
CA ARG A 392 -12.62 -33.03 -20.43
C ARG A 392 -14.11 -33.36 -20.24
N GLU A 393 -14.40 -34.16 -19.22
CA GLU A 393 -15.75 -34.52 -18.82
C GLU A 393 -16.16 -33.78 -17.52
N PRO A 394 -17.45 -33.40 -17.37
CA PRO A 394 -17.93 -32.68 -16.19
C PRO A 394 -18.06 -33.63 -14.99
N VAL A 395 -16.91 -34.00 -14.39
CA VAL A 395 -16.83 -34.96 -13.29
C VAL A 395 -17.12 -34.28 -11.95
N LEU A 396 -16.31 -33.29 -11.58
CA LEU A 396 -16.45 -32.51 -10.32
C LEU A 396 -17.18 -31.20 -10.57
N THR A 397 -16.94 -30.56 -11.72
CA THR A 397 -17.52 -29.26 -12.07
C THR A 397 -18.12 -29.30 -13.46
N ALA A 398 -19.17 -28.51 -13.68
CA ALA A 398 -19.77 -28.38 -15.01
C ALA A 398 -18.84 -27.62 -15.97
N ALA A 399 -18.12 -26.61 -15.46
CA ALA A 399 -17.11 -25.89 -16.21
C ALA A 399 -15.76 -26.61 -16.16
N MET A 400 -14.97 -26.47 -17.23
CA MET A 400 -13.62 -27.05 -17.31
C MET A 400 -12.57 -26.15 -16.64
N PRO A 401 -11.55 -26.74 -15.99
CA PRO A 401 -10.39 -25.99 -15.50
C PRO A 401 -9.64 -25.31 -16.66
N VAL A 402 -9.32 -24.03 -16.47
CA VAL A 402 -8.49 -23.24 -17.42
C VAL A 402 -7.01 -23.39 -17.10
N MET A 403 -6.67 -23.71 -15.85
CA MET A 403 -5.35 -24.06 -15.39
C MET A 403 -5.44 -24.88 -14.09
N TYR A 404 -4.30 -25.36 -13.61
CA TYR A 404 -4.18 -25.96 -12.28
C TYR A 404 -3.15 -25.22 -11.44
N ASN A 405 -3.40 -25.08 -10.13
CA ASN A 405 -2.35 -24.73 -9.19
C ASN A 405 -1.64 -26.02 -8.75
N GLN A 406 -0.31 -26.04 -8.79
CA GLN A 406 0.48 -27.19 -8.34
C GLN A 406 0.92 -27.00 -6.88
N THR A 407 0.82 -28.05 -6.05
CA THR A 407 1.42 -28.07 -4.71
C THR A 407 2.13 -29.40 -4.44
N SER A 408 2.98 -29.41 -3.40
CA SER A 408 3.51 -30.67 -2.86
C SER A 408 2.37 -31.54 -2.30
N GLY A 409 2.41 -32.84 -2.59
CA GLY A 409 1.48 -33.83 -2.08
C GLY A 409 2.07 -34.62 -0.92
N THR A 410 1.21 -35.22 -0.10
CA THR A 410 1.61 -36.07 1.05
C THR A 410 2.46 -37.26 0.61
N THR A 411 2.25 -37.78 -0.59
CA THR A 411 2.91 -38.98 -1.15
C THR A 411 4.06 -38.66 -2.11
N GLY A 412 4.52 -37.40 -2.17
CA GLY A 412 5.51 -36.93 -3.14
C GLY A 412 4.98 -36.72 -4.56
N LYS A 413 3.77 -37.23 -4.88
CA LYS A 413 3.07 -36.90 -6.12
C LYS A 413 2.42 -35.51 -6.00
N PRO A 414 2.72 -34.56 -6.91
CA PRO A 414 2.10 -33.24 -6.87
C PRO A 414 0.57 -33.29 -6.84
N LYS A 415 -0.02 -32.32 -6.14
CA LYS A 415 -1.46 -32.04 -6.21
C LYS A 415 -1.70 -31.01 -7.32
N TYR A 416 -2.74 -31.23 -8.10
CA TYR A 416 -3.20 -30.31 -9.13
C TYR A 416 -4.58 -29.79 -8.73
N ILE A 417 -4.62 -28.60 -8.16
CA ILE A 417 -5.87 -27.97 -7.74
C ILE A 417 -6.51 -27.30 -8.95
N PRO A 418 -7.76 -27.65 -9.31
CA PRO A 418 -8.45 -27.04 -10.44
C PRO A 418 -8.65 -25.54 -10.26
N VAL A 419 -8.44 -24.76 -11.32
CA VAL A 419 -8.75 -23.33 -11.36
C VAL A 419 -9.71 -23.07 -12.53
N LEU A 420 -10.94 -22.65 -12.22
CA LEU A 420 -11.92 -22.25 -13.23
C LEU A 420 -11.80 -20.75 -13.53
N GLN A 421 -12.37 -20.32 -14.66
CA GLN A 421 -12.46 -18.89 -15.01
C GLN A 421 -13.17 -18.07 -13.92
N GLN A 422 -14.24 -18.63 -13.32
CA GLN A 422 -14.96 -18.00 -12.22
C GLN A 422 -14.08 -17.79 -10.98
N ASN A 423 -13.17 -18.72 -10.65
CA ASN A 423 -12.24 -18.56 -9.53
C ASN A 423 -11.26 -17.41 -9.80
N LEU A 424 -10.76 -17.26 -11.03
CA LEU A 424 -9.90 -16.14 -11.40
C LEU A 424 -10.63 -14.80 -11.29
N ASP A 425 -11.91 -14.76 -11.66
CA ASP A 425 -12.71 -13.53 -11.58
C ASP A 425 -13.07 -13.17 -10.12
N ALA A 426 -13.37 -14.16 -9.28
CA ALA A 426 -13.51 -13.98 -7.83
C ALA A 426 -12.20 -13.46 -7.20
N LEU A 427 -11.06 -14.10 -7.50
CA LEU A 427 -9.75 -13.68 -7.01
C LEU A 427 -9.39 -12.24 -7.42
N LYS A 428 -9.76 -11.81 -8.64
CA LYS A 428 -9.62 -10.41 -9.08
C LYS A 428 -10.47 -9.46 -8.23
N ARG A 429 -11.73 -9.80 -7.91
CA ARG A 429 -12.59 -9.00 -7.02
C ARG A 429 -12.00 -8.92 -5.61
N SER A 430 -11.61 -10.05 -5.03
CA SER A 430 -10.89 -10.12 -3.76
C SER A 430 -9.64 -9.23 -3.75
N GLN A 431 -8.84 -9.26 -4.82
CA GLN A 431 -7.66 -8.40 -4.96
C GLN A 431 -8.02 -6.91 -5.12
N HIS A 432 -9.13 -6.56 -5.77
CA HIS A 432 -9.61 -5.18 -5.81
C HIS A 432 -9.96 -4.67 -4.41
N ILE A 433 -10.75 -5.44 -3.66
CA ILE A 433 -11.15 -5.10 -2.30
C ILE A 433 -9.90 -4.94 -1.43
N PHE A 434 -8.97 -5.89 -1.50
CA PHE A 434 -7.73 -5.82 -0.76
C PHE A 434 -6.89 -4.59 -1.14
N SER A 435 -6.79 -4.24 -2.42
CA SER A 435 -6.11 -3.02 -2.86
C SER A 435 -6.81 -1.74 -2.40
N TYR A 436 -8.14 -1.73 -2.35
CA TYR A 436 -8.93 -0.62 -1.79
C TYR A 436 -8.67 -0.46 -0.29
N MET A 437 -8.61 -1.56 0.48
CA MET A 437 -8.29 -1.48 1.91
C MET A 437 -6.89 -0.94 2.17
N GLN A 438 -5.90 -1.38 1.40
CA GLN A 438 -4.55 -0.83 1.45
C GLN A 438 -4.53 0.66 1.10
N TYR A 439 -5.26 1.07 0.06
CA TYR A 439 -5.36 2.46 -0.35
C TYR A 439 -6.05 3.33 0.70
N GLN A 440 -7.10 2.82 1.35
CA GLN A 440 -7.80 3.55 2.42
C GLN A 440 -6.91 3.73 3.65
N ALA A 441 -6.09 2.73 3.99
CA ALA A 441 -5.18 2.78 5.12
C ALA A 441 -3.98 3.70 4.85
N ARG A 442 -3.41 3.63 3.65
CA ARG A 442 -2.19 4.36 3.27
C ARG A 442 -2.17 4.72 1.77
N PRO A 443 -2.90 5.78 1.35
CA PRO A 443 -2.92 6.22 -0.06
C PRO A 443 -1.51 6.49 -0.62
N GLU A 444 -0.61 6.97 0.25
CA GLU A 444 0.76 7.32 -0.07
C GLU A 444 1.58 6.15 -0.62
N ALA A 445 1.23 4.91 -0.24
CA ALA A 445 1.86 3.71 -0.74
C ALA A 445 1.71 3.52 -2.25
N PHE A 446 0.69 4.14 -2.86
CA PHE A 446 0.41 4.04 -4.29
C PHE A 446 0.95 5.21 -5.11
N HIS A 447 1.61 6.19 -4.48
CA HIS A 447 2.10 7.38 -5.19
C HIS A 447 3.40 7.15 -5.96
N GLY A 448 4.24 6.22 -5.50
CA GLY A 448 5.47 5.81 -6.18
C GLY A 448 5.33 4.47 -6.90
N LYS A 449 6.47 3.79 -7.07
CA LYS A 449 6.52 2.45 -7.68
C LYS A 449 6.24 1.35 -6.64
N LEU A 450 5.70 0.24 -7.14
CA LEU A 450 5.39 -0.95 -6.36
C LEU A 450 6.43 -2.03 -6.66
N LEU A 451 7.21 -2.41 -5.65
CA LEU A 451 8.02 -3.61 -5.68
C LEU A 451 7.16 -4.78 -5.21
N ARG A 452 6.63 -5.58 -6.14
CA ARG A 452 5.83 -6.76 -5.80
C ARG A 452 6.47 -8.01 -6.38
N LEU A 453 6.74 -8.98 -5.53
CA LEU A 453 7.22 -10.29 -5.94
C LEU A 453 6.05 -11.27 -6.00
N VAL A 454 5.90 -11.94 -7.15
CA VAL A 454 4.89 -12.96 -7.41
C VAL A 454 5.52 -14.22 -7.98
N SER A 455 4.82 -15.34 -7.86
CA SER A 455 5.19 -16.60 -8.50
C SER A 455 4.96 -16.54 -10.03
N PRO A 456 5.61 -17.42 -10.81
CA PRO A 456 5.38 -17.53 -12.25
C PRO A 456 3.90 -17.82 -12.56
N ALA A 457 3.42 -17.33 -13.70
CA ALA A 457 2.05 -17.60 -14.14
C ALA A 457 1.87 -19.06 -14.61
N ILE A 458 2.90 -19.63 -15.22
CA ILE A 458 2.93 -20.98 -15.78
C ILE A 458 4.26 -21.60 -15.37
N ASP A 459 4.20 -22.72 -14.66
CA ASP A 459 5.36 -23.53 -14.29
C ASP A 459 5.55 -24.69 -15.28
N GLY A 460 4.48 -25.12 -15.95
CA GLY A 460 4.53 -26.13 -17.00
C GLY A 460 3.16 -26.49 -17.56
N TYR A 461 3.08 -27.64 -18.23
CA TYR A 461 1.86 -28.13 -18.86
C TYR A 461 1.64 -29.60 -18.48
N LEU A 462 0.39 -29.96 -18.21
CA LEU A 462 -0.03 -31.35 -18.10
C LEU A 462 0.07 -32.05 -19.47
N GLU A 463 0.04 -33.38 -19.49
CA GLU A 463 0.13 -34.18 -20.74
C GLU A 463 -0.95 -33.81 -21.78
N ASN A 464 -2.11 -33.33 -21.32
CA ASN A 464 -3.23 -32.88 -22.16
C ASN A 464 -3.09 -31.41 -22.65
N GLY A 465 -1.98 -30.74 -22.34
CA GLY A 465 -1.68 -29.36 -22.74
C GLY A 465 -2.32 -28.27 -21.86
N ILE A 466 -3.02 -28.60 -20.77
CA ILE A 466 -3.52 -27.59 -19.83
C ILE A 466 -2.36 -27.07 -18.97
N PRO A 467 -2.18 -25.73 -18.83
CA PRO A 467 -1.10 -25.18 -18.03
C PRO A 467 -1.32 -25.42 -16.52
N TYR A 468 -0.23 -25.61 -15.79
CA TYR A 468 -0.21 -25.48 -14.34
C TYR A 468 0.76 -24.36 -13.93
N GLY A 469 0.45 -23.68 -12.82
CA GLY A 469 1.23 -22.55 -12.33
C GLY A 469 0.59 -21.84 -11.15
N SER A 470 0.83 -20.53 -11.00
CA SER A 470 0.17 -19.73 -9.96
C SER A 470 -0.90 -18.80 -10.53
N ALA A 471 -2.11 -18.88 -9.97
CA ALA A 471 -3.17 -17.91 -10.22
C ALA A 471 -2.74 -16.44 -9.95
N SER A 472 -1.85 -16.22 -8.98
CA SER A 472 -1.32 -14.89 -8.67
C SER A 472 -0.43 -14.33 -9.80
N GLY A 473 0.40 -15.17 -10.41
CA GLY A 473 1.20 -14.83 -11.58
C GLY A 473 0.32 -14.57 -12.80
N HIS A 474 -0.77 -15.33 -12.96
CA HIS A 474 -1.73 -15.12 -14.05
C HIS A 474 -2.43 -13.76 -13.96
N ILE A 475 -2.81 -13.31 -12.75
CA ILE A 475 -3.37 -11.97 -12.54
C ILE A 475 -2.36 -10.88 -12.92
N TYR A 476 -1.09 -11.05 -12.56
CA TYR A 476 -0.04 -10.09 -12.94
C TYR A 476 0.15 -10.03 -14.46
N LYS A 477 0.19 -11.20 -15.12
CA LYS A 477 0.35 -11.33 -16.59
C LYS A 477 -0.78 -10.67 -17.38
N THR A 478 -2.01 -10.78 -16.89
CA THR A 478 -3.20 -10.23 -17.53
C THR A 478 -3.47 -8.77 -17.16
N MET A 479 -2.64 -8.16 -16.32
CA MET A 479 -2.80 -6.79 -15.88
C MET A 479 -2.63 -5.78 -17.05
N PRO A 480 -3.51 -4.77 -17.17
CA PRO A 480 -3.37 -3.73 -18.20
C PRO A 480 -2.01 -3.03 -18.15
N LYS A 481 -1.44 -2.71 -19.33
CA LYS A 481 -0.10 -2.08 -19.45
C LYS A 481 0.05 -0.82 -18.60
N ILE A 482 -1.00 0.00 -18.53
CA ILE A 482 -1.01 1.24 -17.76
C ILE A 482 -0.91 1.00 -16.24
N ALA A 483 -1.49 -0.07 -15.73
CA ALA A 483 -1.36 -0.46 -14.33
C ALA A 483 0.00 -1.11 -14.05
N ARG A 484 0.51 -1.93 -14.99
CA ARG A 484 1.86 -2.51 -14.92
C ARG A 484 2.97 -1.46 -14.89
N ALA A 485 2.76 -0.28 -15.47
CA ALA A 485 3.74 0.81 -15.44
C ALA A 485 4.10 1.29 -14.02
N LYS A 486 3.30 0.97 -13.00
CA LYS A 486 3.63 1.27 -11.60
C LYS A 486 4.52 0.22 -10.93
N TYR A 487 4.68 -0.96 -11.52
CA TYR A 487 5.51 -2.01 -10.95
C TYR A 487 6.96 -1.87 -11.40
N VAL A 488 7.88 -2.14 -10.49
CA VAL A 488 9.33 -2.08 -10.75
C VAL A 488 9.78 -3.22 -11.66
N LEU A 489 9.23 -4.42 -11.43
CA LEU A 489 9.74 -5.64 -12.04
C LEU A 489 8.97 -6.00 -13.33
N PRO A 490 9.66 -6.24 -14.45
CA PRO A 490 9.04 -6.79 -15.66
C PRO A 490 8.67 -8.27 -15.44
N ILE A 491 7.76 -8.80 -16.25
CA ILE A 491 7.19 -10.13 -16.00
C ILE A 491 8.21 -11.25 -16.21
N GLU A 492 9.13 -11.03 -17.14
CA GLU A 492 10.18 -11.95 -17.56
C GLU A 492 11.12 -12.30 -16.40
N VAL A 493 11.23 -11.44 -15.38
CA VAL A 493 12.00 -11.69 -14.16
C VAL A 493 11.37 -12.77 -13.30
N PHE A 494 10.04 -12.89 -13.28
CA PHE A 494 9.36 -13.91 -12.48
C PHE A 494 9.53 -15.31 -13.07
N GLU A 495 9.71 -15.41 -14.40
CA GLU A 495 9.90 -16.64 -15.16
C GLU A 495 11.37 -17.13 -15.16
N ILE A 496 12.29 -16.44 -14.48
CA ILE A 496 13.67 -16.93 -14.30
C ILE A 496 13.68 -18.12 -13.33
N THR A 497 14.29 -19.23 -13.76
CA THR A 497 14.43 -20.46 -12.97
C THR A 497 15.63 -20.42 -12.04
N ASP A 498 16.76 -19.85 -12.48
CA ASP A 498 17.95 -19.69 -11.65
C ASP A 498 17.72 -18.64 -10.55
N TYR A 499 17.70 -19.09 -9.29
CA TYR A 499 17.31 -18.24 -8.16
C TYR A 499 18.28 -17.10 -7.90
N ASP A 500 19.59 -17.35 -7.99
CA ASP A 500 20.59 -16.31 -7.73
C ASP A 500 20.55 -15.23 -8.79
N SER A 501 20.51 -15.59 -10.08
CA SER A 501 20.33 -14.61 -11.17
C SER A 501 19.02 -13.83 -11.02
N LYS A 502 17.93 -14.51 -10.62
CA LYS A 502 16.63 -13.87 -10.38
C LYS A 502 16.69 -12.80 -9.29
N TYR A 503 17.19 -13.14 -8.10
CA TYR A 503 17.25 -12.19 -6.99
C TYR A 503 18.29 -11.09 -7.23
N TYR A 504 19.39 -11.39 -7.93
CA TYR A 504 20.36 -10.39 -8.34
C TYR A 504 19.74 -9.34 -9.29
N ILE A 505 19.00 -9.79 -10.32
CA ILE A 505 18.31 -8.87 -11.24
C ILE A 505 17.21 -8.07 -10.51
N ILE A 506 16.48 -8.69 -9.57
CA ILE A 506 15.51 -7.98 -8.73
C ILE A 506 16.19 -6.89 -7.90
N ALA A 507 17.32 -7.20 -7.27
CA ALA A 507 18.11 -6.23 -6.52
C ALA A 507 18.55 -5.06 -7.41
N LEU A 508 19.15 -5.35 -8.56
CA LEU A 508 19.63 -4.32 -9.49
C LEU A 508 18.49 -3.40 -9.98
N LEU A 509 17.37 -3.96 -10.43
CA LEU A 509 16.21 -3.20 -10.90
C LEU A 509 15.55 -2.38 -9.79
N SER A 510 15.53 -2.90 -8.56
CA SER A 510 14.93 -2.21 -7.42
C SER A 510 15.83 -1.11 -6.83
N LEU A 511 17.15 -1.27 -6.87
CA LEU A 511 18.10 -0.21 -6.49
C LEU A 511 18.07 1.00 -7.43
N ALA A 512 17.73 0.76 -8.71
CA ALA A 512 17.56 1.81 -9.71
C ALA A 512 16.38 2.75 -9.42
N GLU A 513 15.37 2.29 -8.68
CA GLU A 513 14.19 3.06 -8.34
C GLU A 513 14.26 3.57 -6.90
N GLU A 514 14.47 4.88 -6.73
CA GLU A 514 14.44 5.53 -5.41
C GLU A 514 13.00 5.68 -4.89
N ASN A 515 12.00 5.78 -5.78
CA ASN A 515 10.63 6.14 -5.44
C ASN A 515 9.74 4.93 -5.12
N ILE A 516 10.31 3.85 -4.59
CA ILE A 516 9.51 2.70 -4.16
C ILE A 516 8.74 3.08 -2.89
N THR A 517 7.40 3.05 -2.97
CA THR A 517 6.51 3.38 -1.84
C THR A 517 5.78 2.17 -1.28
N TYR A 518 5.91 1.03 -1.95
CA TYR A 518 5.20 -0.22 -1.61
C TYR A 518 6.08 -1.42 -1.86
N PHE A 519 6.17 -2.31 -0.88
CA PHE A 519 6.82 -3.61 -1.00
C PHE A 519 5.78 -4.71 -0.71
N GLY A 520 5.46 -5.54 -1.70
CA GLY A 520 4.62 -6.73 -1.54
C GLY A 520 5.38 -8.03 -1.79
N THR A 521 5.30 -8.97 -0.85
CA THR A 521 5.81 -10.34 -1.00
C THR A 521 4.91 -11.28 -0.20
N ALA A 522 4.82 -12.56 -0.59
CA ALA A 522 4.05 -13.54 0.19
C ALA A 522 4.67 -13.78 1.58
N ASN A 523 5.98 -14.05 1.61
CA ASN A 523 6.71 -14.46 2.81
C ASN A 523 7.80 -13.43 3.15
N PRO A 524 7.96 -13.02 4.44
CA PRO A 524 8.99 -12.07 4.87
C PRO A 524 10.43 -12.55 4.63
N SER A 525 10.69 -13.86 4.56
CA SER A 525 12.01 -14.42 4.20
C SER A 525 12.54 -13.90 2.87
N THR A 526 11.66 -13.51 1.94
CA THR A 526 12.06 -12.87 0.68
C THR A 526 12.70 -11.51 0.90
N CYS A 527 12.26 -10.75 1.91
CA CYS A 527 12.89 -9.48 2.27
C CYS A 527 14.28 -9.69 2.86
N HIS A 528 14.46 -10.71 3.71
CA HIS A 528 15.77 -11.12 4.22
C HIS A 528 16.74 -11.44 3.09
N ARG A 529 16.36 -12.35 2.18
CA ARG A 529 17.22 -12.75 1.06
C ARG A 529 17.60 -11.57 0.16
N LEU A 530 16.64 -10.68 -0.11
CA LEU A 530 16.90 -9.51 -0.95
C LEU A 530 17.89 -8.55 -0.27
N LEU A 531 17.70 -8.24 1.01
CA LEU A 531 18.57 -7.32 1.75
C LEU A 531 19.97 -7.89 1.94
N GLU A 532 20.05 -9.19 2.25
CA GLU A 532 21.30 -9.93 2.35
C GLU A 532 22.10 -9.86 1.04
N LEU A 533 21.46 -10.18 -0.10
CA LEU A 533 22.11 -10.13 -1.41
C LEU A 533 22.59 -8.72 -1.75
N ILE A 534 21.76 -7.70 -1.48
CA ILE A 534 22.12 -6.29 -1.73
C ILE A 534 23.39 -5.92 -0.96
N ASN A 535 23.47 -6.28 0.33
CA ASN A 535 24.62 -5.94 1.16
C ASN A 535 25.87 -6.77 0.80
N GLN A 536 25.72 -8.08 0.56
CA GLN A 536 26.84 -8.96 0.19
C GLN A 536 27.46 -8.60 -1.17
N GLN A 537 26.65 -8.16 -2.13
CA GLN A 537 27.10 -7.88 -3.50
C GLN A 537 27.04 -6.38 -3.86
N LEU A 538 27.03 -5.50 -2.85
CA LEU A 538 26.77 -4.07 -3.01
C LEU A 538 27.72 -3.42 -4.03
N VAL A 539 29.02 -3.70 -3.94
CA VAL A 539 30.03 -3.07 -4.82
C VAL A 539 29.75 -3.36 -6.30
N THR A 540 29.49 -4.63 -6.64
CA THR A 540 29.19 -5.06 -8.01
C THR A 540 27.85 -4.50 -8.47
N LEU A 541 26.81 -4.57 -7.63
CA LEU A 541 25.48 -4.01 -7.93
C LEU A 541 25.55 -2.51 -8.24
N LEU A 542 26.32 -1.73 -7.46
CA LEU A 542 26.46 -0.29 -7.70
C LEU A 542 27.25 0.03 -8.97
N GLN A 543 28.25 -0.78 -9.32
CA GLN A 543 28.97 -0.63 -10.59
C GLN A 543 28.03 -0.89 -11.78
N GLU A 544 27.31 -2.01 -11.76
CA GLU A 544 26.37 -2.40 -12.81
C GLU A 544 25.17 -1.44 -12.91
N LEU A 545 24.71 -0.91 -11.78
CA LEU A 545 23.69 0.13 -11.73
C LEU A 545 24.19 1.42 -12.40
N ALA A 546 25.44 1.82 -12.16
CA ALA A 546 26.02 3.02 -12.75
C ALA A 546 26.16 2.91 -14.28
N THR A 547 26.50 1.73 -14.80
CA THR A 547 26.70 1.47 -16.24
C THR A 547 25.44 1.02 -16.96
N GLY A 548 24.40 0.59 -16.25
CA GLY A 548 23.19 0.02 -16.83
C GLY A 548 23.41 -1.37 -17.44
N THR A 549 24.35 -2.14 -16.90
CA THR A 549 24.70 -3.49 -17.36
C THR A 549 24.25 -4.53 -16.33
N CYS A 550 24.24 -5.82 -16.69
CA CYS A 550 23.97 -6.90 -15.75
C CYS A 550 24.63 -8.19 -16.25
N SER A 551 25.62 -8.68 -15.50
CA SER A 551 26.37 -9.90 -15.83
C SER A 551 25.49 -11.15 -15.82
N CYS A 552 24.51 -11.23 -14.92
CA CYS A 552 23.54 -12.34 -14.86
C CYS A 552 22.68 -12.49 -16.13
N LEU A 553 22.65 -11.53 -17.06
CA LEU A 553 21.92 -11.72 -18.31
C LEU A 553 22.57 -12.75 -19.24
N GLU A 554 23.86 -13.05 -19.07
CA GLU A 554 24.59 -14.02 -19.88
C GLU A 554 24.22 -15.48 -19.53
N THR A 555 23.67 -15.72 -18.34
CA THR A 555 23.22 -17.04 -17.89
C THR A 555 21.80 -17.37 -18.36
N LEU A 556 21.07 -16.40 -18.92
CA LEU A 556 19.66 -16.53 -19.29
C LEU A 556 19.48 -16.84 -20.79
N PRO A 557 18.35 -17.49 -21.17
CA PRO A 557 17.98 -17.64 -22.58
C PRO A 557 17.95 -16.31 -23.33
N THR A 558 18.46 -16.29 -24.57
CA THR A 558 18.67 -15.06 -25.37
C THR A 558 17.44 -14.15 -25.45
N ALA A 559 16.25 -14.71 -25.64
CA ALA A 559 15.01 -13.94 -25.71
C ALA A 559 14.63 -13.28 -24.37
N GLN A 560 14.77 -14.02 -23.26
CA GLN A 560 14.50 -13.50 -21.92
C GLN A 560 15.53 -12.44 -21.52
N ALA A 561 16.82 -12.69 -21.80
CA ALA A 561 17.89 -11.73 -21.58
C ALA A 561 17.67 -10.43 -22.37
N ALA A 562 17.26 -10.53 -23.63
CA ALA A 562 16.96 -9.38 -24.47
C ALA A 562 15.77 -8.56 -23.95
N ALA A 563 14.72 -9.22 -23.43
CA ALA A 563 13.56 -8.54 -22.86
C ALA A 563 13.94 -7.78 -21.58
N ILE A 564 14.66 -8.42 -20.64
CA ILE A 564 15.09 -7.78 -19.38
C ILE A 564 16.06 -6.62 -19.66
N ARG A 565 16.96 -6.76 -20.65
CA ARG A 565 17.91 -5.71 -21.03
C ARG A 565 17.25 -4.38 -21.41
N GLN A 566 16.01 -4.40 -21.93
CA GLN A 566 15.27 -3.17 -22.26
C GLN A 566 14.91 -2.31 -21.03
N HIS A 567 14.94 -2.92 -19.84
CA HIS A 567 14.64 -2.27 -18.57
C HIS A 567 15.90 -1.76 -17.85
N LEU A 568 17.09 -2.17 -18.27
CA LEU A 568 18.36 -1.71 -17.68
C LEU A 568 18.77 -0.36 -18.30
N ARG A 569 19.02 0.63 -17.45
CA ARG A 569 19.51 1.95 -17.84
C ARG A 569 20.63 2.39 -16.90
N PRO A 570 21.59 3.23 -17.35
CA PRO A 570 22.62 3.77 -16.47
C PRO A 570 22.03 4.72 -15.42
N HIS A 571 22.31 4.46 -14.14
CA HIS A 571 21.92 5.30 -13.01
C HIS A 571 23.13 5.72 -12.13
N PRO A 572 24.14 6.42 -12.69
CA PRO A 572 25.38 6.75 -11.98
C PRO A 572 25.17 7.63 -10.75
N THR A 573 24.23 8.58 -10.79
CA THR A 573 23.89 9.42 -9.63
C THR A 573 23.33 8.60 -8.49
N ARG A 574 22.45 7.64 -8.79
CA ARG A 574 21.83 6.78 -7.79
C ARG A 574 22.86 5.84 -7.16
N ALA A 575 23.74 5.27 -7.99
CA ALA A 575 24.83 4.43 -7.52
C ALA A 575 25.76 5.18 -6.56
N GLU A 576 26.08 6.44 -6.85
CA GLU A 576 26.92 7.26 -5.98
C GLU A 576 26.23 7.64 -4.67
N GLN A 577 24.92 7.95 -4.69
CA GLN A 577 24.15 8.19 -3.46
C GLN A 577 24.19 6.98 -2.52
N LEU A 578 23.94 5.78 -3.04
CA LEU A 578 23.98 4.55 -2.26
C LEU A 578 25.40 4.22 -1.76
N ARG A 579 26.43 4.52 -2.58
CA ARG A 579 27.83 4.39 -2.17
C ARG A 579 28.18 5.28 -0.98
N GLN A 580 27.71 6.53 -0.99
CA GLN A 580 27.93 7.46 0.12
C GLN A 580 27.23 7.02 1.39
N LEU A 581 25.99 6.52 1.29
CA LEU A 581 25.26 5.96 2.44
C LEU A 581 26.02 4.77 3.05
N ALA A 582 26.50 3.85 2.21
CA ALA A 582 27.26 2.67 2.64
C ALA A 582 28.61 3.00 3.31
N GLN A 583 29.13 4.21 3.17
CA GLN A 583 30.33 4.65 3.93
C GLN A 583 30.01 5.04 5.37
N THR A 584 28.74 5.33 5.67
CA THR A 584 28.29 5.83 6.98
C THR A 584 27.62 4.78 7.84
N THR A 585 27.38 3.58 7.30
CA THR A 585 26.65 2.48 7.94
C THR A 585 27.31 1.14 7.62
N ASP A 586 27.38 0.23 8.59
CA ASP A 586 27.93 -1.12 8.35
C ASP A 586 27.03 -1.99 7.46
N THR A 587 25.73 -1.70 7.41
CA THR A 587 24.73 -2.45 6.62
C THR A 587 23.65 -1.48 6.17
N LEU A 588 23.34 -1.47 4.87
CA LEU A 588 22.23 -0.70 4.33
C LEU A 588 20.90 -1.34 4.74
N ALA A 589 19.98 -0.51 5.26
CA ALA A 589 18.61 -0.89 5.52
C ALA A 589 17.68 -0.49 4.35
N PHE A 590 16.49 -1.08 4.26
CA PHE A 590 15.48 -0.63 3.30
C PHE A 590 15.04 0.82 3.51
N SER A 591 15.13 1.34 4.74
CA SER A 591 14.89 2.76 5.02
C SER A 591 15.90 3.70 4.36
N ASP A 592 17.16 3.25 4.18
CA ASP A 592 18.21 4.04 3.53
C ASP A 592 18.08 3.96 2.01
N ILE A 593 17.76 2.76 1.51
CA ILE A 593 17.57 2.50 0.10
C ILE A 593 16.27 3.16 -0.40
N TRP A 594 15.14 2.93 0.26
CA TRP A 594 13.82 3.42 -0.16
C TRP A 594 13.17 4.27 0.96
N PRO A 595 13.59 5.54 1.12
CA PRO A 595 13.14 6.39 2.22
C PRO A 595 11.63 6.71 2.17
N TYR A 596 10.99 6.53 1.02
CA TYR A 596 9.56 6.79 0.83
C TYR A 596 8.67 5.56 1.05
N LEU A 597 9.23 4.42 1.42
CA LEU A 597 8.47 3.17 1.58
C LEU A 597 7.39 3.30 2.68
N GLN A 598 6.12 3.08 2.31
CA GLN A 598 4.96 3.30 3.19
C GLN A 598 4.26 2.02 3.62
N VAL A 599 4.24 1.00 2.77
CA VAL A 599 3.53 -0.26 3.03
C VAL A 599 4.44 -1.45 2.76
N LEU A 600 4.43 -2.39 3.69
CA LEU A 600 4.86 -3.76 3.51
C LEU A 600 3.62 -4.65 3.52
N THR A 601 3.37 -5.39 2.45
CA THR A 601 2.30 -6.38 2.38
C THR A 601 2.89 -7.78 2.36
N THR A 602 2.62 -8.57 3.41
CA THR A 602 3.17 -9.90 3.62
C THR A 602 2.34 -10.71 4.61
N TRP A 603 2.54 -12.03 4.66
CA TRP A 603 2.00 -12.84 5.77
C TRP A 603 2.64 -12.46 7.10
N THR A 604 1.82 -12.37 8.14
CA THR A 604 2.18 -11.94 9.50
C THR A 604 1.91 -13.03 10.55
N GLY A 605 1.10 -14.04 10.23
CA GLY A 605 0.78 -15.18 11.09
C GLY A 605 1.76 -16.35 10.98
N GLY A 606 1.66 -17.30 11.91
CA GLY A 606 2.49 -18.52 11.93
C GLY A 606 3.99 -18.26 11.92
N SER A 607 4.76 -19.08 11.19
CA SER A 607 6.21 -18.93 11.03
C SER A 607 6.63 -17.60 10.39
N CYS A 608 5.74 -16.98 9.59
CA CYS A 608 6.02 -15.71 8.95
C CYS A 608 6.10 -14.56 9.96
N GLY A 609 5.35 -14.61 11.06
CA GLY A 609 5.41 -13.59 12.12
C GLY A 609 6.81 -13.48 12.75
N ILE A 610 7.48 -14.62 12.96
CA ILE A 610 8.85 -14.68 13.48
C ILE A 610 9.83 -14.06 12.47
N SER A 611 9.75 -14.49 11.20
CA SER A 611 10.60 -13.94 10.12
C SER A 611 10.39 -12.43 9.94
N LEU A 612 9.13 -11.96 10.01
CA LEU A 612 8.78 -10.55 9.91
C LEU A 612 9.43 -9.72 11.03
N ALA A 613 9.34 -10.19 12.28
CA ALA A 613 9.95 -9.49 13.42
C ALA A 613 11.46 -9.28 13.23
N GLY A 614 12.15 -10.24 12.60
CA GLY A 614 13.58 -10.14 12.29
C GLY A 614 13.93 -9.11 11.22
N ILE A 615 13.07 -8.87 10.21
CA ILE A 615 13.37 -7.93 9.11
C ILE A 615 12.78 -6.53 9.32
N LEU A 616 11.74 -6.39 10.14
CA LEU A 616 11.03 -5.13 10.35
C LEU A 616 11.93 -3.95 10.78
N PRO A 617 13.00 -4.14 11.61
CA PRO A 617 13.91 -3.05 11.98
C PRO A 617 14.64 -2.38 10.80
N TYR A 618 14.73 -3.05 9.65
CA TYR A 618 15.36 -2.51 8.44
C TYR A 618 14.41 -1.69 7.56
N PHE A 619 13.12 -1.62 7.90
CA PHE A 619 12.13 -0.78 7.21
C PHE A 619 12.00 0.59 7.89
N PRO A 620 11.41 1.60 7.20
CA PRO A 620 11.08 2.87 7.84
C PRO A 620 10.23 2.69 9.10
N ALA A 621 10.52 3.48 10.15
CA ALA A 621 9.85 3.35 11.44
C ALA A 621 8.31 3.54 11.39
N ASN A 622 7.80 4.21 10.36
CA ASN A 622 6.37 4.45 10.14
C ASN A 622 5.75 3.53 9.08
N ILE A 623 6.41 2.41 8.73
CA ILE A 623 5.91 1.44 7.76
C ILE A 623 4.57 0.84 8.24
N GLN A 624 3.57 0.80 7.36
CA GLN A 624 2.35 0.04 7.60
C GLN A 624 2.54 -1.40 7.13
N VAL A 625 2.49 -2.36 8.05
CA VAL A 625 2.49 -3.80 7.71
C VAL A 625 1.05 -4.28 7.55
N ILE A 626 0.73 -4.80 6.35
CA ILE A 626 -0.61 -5.25 6.00
C ILE A 626 -0.57 -6.75 5.69
N GLU A 627 -1.37 -7.51 6.44
CA GLU A 627 -1.56 -8.94 6.26
C GLU A 627 -2.15 -9.22 4.87
N LEU A 628 -1.57 -10.18 4.16
CA LEU A 628 -2.05 -10.63 2.85
C LEU A 628 -3.39 -11.35 2.92
N GLY A 629 -3.72 -11.91 4.09
CA GLY A 629 -4.87 -12.77 4.33
C GLY A 629 -4.49 -14.24 4.16
N TYR A 630 -5.40 -15.12 4.57
CA TYR A 630 -5.25 -16.55 4.42
C TYR A 630 -5.45 -16.93 2.95
N LEU A 631 -4.39 -17.46 2.35
CA LEU A 631 -4.26 -17.76 0.92
C LEU A 631 -3.67 -19.17 0.78
N ALA A 632 -4.35 -20.02 0.01
CA ALA A 632 -3.91 -21.36 -0.32
C ALA A 632 -4.06 -21.60 -1.83
N SER A 633 -3.51 -22.71 -2.32
CA SER A 633 -3.67 -23.08 -3.74
C SER A 633 -5.11 -23.49 -4.05
N GLU A 634 -5.81 -24.00 -3.03
CA GLU A 634 -7.22 -24.37 -3.01
C GLU A 634 -8.16 -23.16 -3.09
N LEU A 635 -7.84 -22.06 -2.42
CA LEU A 635 -8.69 -20.86 -2.39
C LEU A 635 -7.99 -19.60 -1.87
N ARG A 636 -8.65 -18.46 -2.13
CA ARG A 636 -8.53 -17.25 -1.32
C ARG A 636 -9.42 -17.41 -0.09
N GLY A 637 -8.82 -17.69 1.07
CA GLY A 637 -9.57 -17.94 2.30
C GLY A 637 -10.09 -16.68 2.98
N THR A 638 -9.25 -15.66 3.16
CA THR A 638 -9.70 -14.38 3.77
C THR A 638 -9.27 -13.13 2.99
N ILE A 639 -9.98 -12.04 3.23
CA ILE A 639 -9.63 -10.68 2.80
C ILE A 639 -9.38 -9.84 4.04
N THR A 640 -8.22 -9.19 4.12
CA THR A 640 -7.88 -8.23 5.18
C THR A 640 -8.74 -6.98 5.05
N ILE A 641 -9.66 -6.78 6.00
CA ILE A 641 -10.65 -5.67 6.00
C ILE A 641 -10.28 -4.52 6.93
N ASP A 642 -9.22 -4.68 7.71
CA ASP A 642 -8.67 -3.63 8.55
C ASP A 642 -7.15 -3.77 8.53
N ALA A 643 -6.48 -2.79 7.92
CA ALA A 643 -5.04 -2.78 7.78
C ALA A 643 -4.30 -2.43 9.08
N ASN A 644 -4.99 -1.89 10.09
CA ASN A 644 -4.39 -1.54 11.37
C ASN A 644 -4.35 -2.73 12.31
N THR A 645 -5.45 -3.48 12.38
CA THR A 645 -5.55 -4.70 13.20
C THR A 645 -5.15 -5.96 12.45
N ASN A 646 -4.99 -5.88 11.12
CA ASN A 646 -4.77 -7.02 10.23
C ASN A 646 -5.89 -8.08 10.33
N ALA A 647 -7.10 -7.66 10.67
CA ALA A 647 -8.26 -8.54 10.74
C ALA A 647 -8.70 -8.98 9.33
N GLY A 648 -8.79 -10.30 9.13
CA GLY A 648 -9.25 -10.91 7.88
C GLY A 648 -10.64 -11.53 8.03
N ILE A 649 -11.53 -11.28 7.08
CA ILE A 649 -12.82 -11.99 7.01
C ILE A 649 -12.79 -13.07 5.93
N PRO A 650 -13.48 -14.22 6.14
CA PRO A 650 -13.65 -15.23 5.11
C PRO A 650 -14.30 -14.69 3.83
N THR A 651 -14.00 -15.31 2.69
CA THR A 651 -14.57 -14.95 1.38
C THR A 651 -16.01 -15.48 1.23
N LEU A 652 -16.95 -14.83 1.93
CA LEU A 652 -18.33 -15.28 2.15
C LEU A 652 -19.14 -15.57 0.87
N ASP A 653 -18.85 -14.84 -0.20
CA ASP A 653 -19.53 -14.91 -1.51
C ASP A 653 -18.71 -15.65 -2.58
N GLU A 654 -17.61 -16.30 -2.17
CA GLU A 654 -16.73 -17.06 -3.07
C GLU A 654 -16.64 -18.54 -2.70
N ASN A 655 -16.51 -18.85 -1.41
CA ASN A 655 -16.34 -20.21 -0.90
C ASN A 655 -17.27 -20.46 0.28
N PHE A 656 -17.71 -21.71 0.46
CA PHE A 656 -18.43 -22.13 1.64
C PHE A 656 -17.45 -22.75 2.66
N PHE A 657 -17.58 -22.38 3.93
CA PHE A 657 -16.68 -22.75 5.01
C PHE A 657 -17.43 -23.52 6.10
N GLU A 658 -16.83 -24.63 6.54
CA GLU A 658 -17.22 -25.35 7.75
C GLU A 658 -16.03 -25.43 8.70
N PHE A 659 -16.32 -25.55 9.99
CA PHE A 659 -15.31 -25.54 11.04
C PHE A 659 -15.56 -26.68 12.03
N VAL A 660 -14.49 -27.21 12.61
CA VAL A 660 -14.56 -28.12 13.77
C VAL A 660 -13.60 -27.62 14.83
N GLU A 661 -14.04 -27.46 16.07
CA GLU A 661 -13.16 -27.01 17.15
C GLU A 661 -11.97 -27.99 17.29
N LYS A 662 -10.75 -27.46 17.43
CA LYS A 662 -9.52 -28.24 17.44
C LYS A 662 -9.55 -29.41 18.43
N THR A 663 -10.02 -29.17 19.65
CA THR A 663 -10.09 -30.19 20.71
C THR A 663 -11.05 -31.33 20.34
N VAL A 664 -12.19 -30.99 19.73
CA VAL A 664 -13.24 -31.92 19.29
C VAL A 664 -12.80 -32.72 18.05
N TRP A 665 -12.14 -32.07 17.10
CA TRP A 665 -11.57 -32.77 15.94
C TRP A 665 -10.57 -33.83 16.38
N GLU A 666 -9.68 -33.46 17.31
CA GLU A 666 -8.64 -34.36 17.82
C GLU A 666 -9.18 -35.49 18.71
N SER A 667 -10.40 -35.36 19.27
CA SER A 667 -11.05 -36.44 20.03
C SER A 667 -11.69 -37.52 19.15
N GLY A 668 -11.84 -37.28 17.83
CA GLY A 668 -12.32 -38.26 16.86
C GLY A 668 -13.84 -38.32 16.67
N THR A 669 -14.59 -37.37 17.24
CA THR A 669 -16.05 -37.25 17.08
C THR A 669 -16.38 -35.84 16.60
N PRO A 670 -16.23 -35.56 15.29
CA PRO A 670 -16.28 -34.19 14.78
C PRO A 670 -17.70 -33.62 14.81
N GLU A 671 -17.82 -32.38 15.29
CA GLU A 671 -19.02 -31.55 15.19
C GLU A 671 -18.74 -30.38 14.25
N PHE A 672 -19.38 -30.39 13.08
CA PHE A 672 -19.22 -29.34 12.09
C PHE A 672 -20.15 -28.17 12.38
N ILE A 673 -19.59 -26.97 12.37
CA ILE A 673 -20.31 -25.73 12.61
C ILE A 673 -20.07 -24.73 11.47
N GLY A 674 -21.06 -23.85 11.26
CA GLY A 674 -20.98 -22.74 10.34
C GLY A 674 -20.20 -21.54 10.91
N ILE A 675 -19.92 -20.57 10.05
CA ILE A 675 -19.13 -19.38 10.39
C ILE A 675 -19.74 -18.52 11.51
N ASP A 676 -21.06 -18.52 11.67
CA ASP A 676 -21.81 -17.72 12.64
C ASP A 676 -21.71 -18.28 14.07
N ALA A 677 -21.42 -19.58 14.20
CA ALA A 677 -21.26 -20.28 15.47
C ALA A 677 -19.83 -20.21 16.06
N LEU A 678 -18.90 -19.57 15.34
CA LEU A 678 -17.51 -19.44 15.78
C LEU A 678 -17.37 -18.58 17.05
N GLN A 679 -16.56 -19.05 17.98
CA GLN A 679 -16.31 -18.38 19.26
C GLN A 679 -14.97 -17.64 19.24
N GLN A 680 -14.96 -16.42 19.77
CA GLN A 680 -13.76 -15.59 19.83
C GLN A 680 -12.64 -16.27 20.65
N GLY A 681 -11.42 -16.29 20.10
CA GLY A 681 -10.24 -16.89 20.73
C GLY A 681 -10.15 -18.43 20.61
N ALA A 682 -11.18 -19.09 20.08
CA ALA A 682 -11.12 -20.53 19.83
C ALA A 682 -10.42 -20.86 18.50
N GLU A 683 -9.81 -22.05 18.47
CA GLU A 683 -9.09 -22.60 17.32
C GLU A 683 -9.92 -23.68 16.63
N TYR A 684 -9.98 -23.63 15.30
CA TYR A 684 -10.79 -24.52 14.48
C TYR A 684 -10.01 -25.10 13.31
N TYR A 685 -10.27 -26.36 13.00
CA TYR A 685 -9.94 -26.95 11.71
C TYR A 685 -10.89 -26.41 10.64
N LEU A 686 -10.33 -26.08 9.47
CA LEU A 686 -11.05 -25.51 8.35
C LEU A 686 -11.38 -26.54 7.27
N PHE A 687 -12.64 -26.57 6.84
CA PHE A 687 -13.13 -27.35 5.71
C PHE A 687 -13.79 -26.41 4.71
N VAL A 688 -13.59 -26.68 3.43
CA VAL A 688 -14.03 -25.77 2.36
C VAL A 688 -14.79 -26.48 1.27
N THR A 689 -15.84 -25.83 0.78
CA THR A 689 -16.48 -26.16 -0.49
C THR A 689 -16.27 -25.02 -1.47
N THR A 690 -15.60 -25.30 -2.58
CA THR A 690 -15.23 -24.27 -3.58
C THR A 690 -15.99 -24.49 -4.89
N PRO A 691 -16.21 -23.42 -5.68
CA PRO A 691 -16.77 -23.55 -7.03
C PRO A 691 -15.94 -24.43 -7.97
N ALA A 692 -14.67 -24.68 -7.63
CA ALA A 692 -13.72 -25.48 -8.41
C ALA A 692 -13.82 -27.00 -8.16
N GLY A 693 -14.82 -27.45 -7.39
CA GLY A 693 -15.11 -28.88 -7.21
C GLY A 693 -14.35 -29.54 -6.07
N LEU A 694 -13.84 -28.75 -5.12
CA LEU A 694 -13.43 -29.26 -3.82
C LEU A 694 -14.67 -29.20 -2.91
N TYR A 695 -15.20 -30.35 -2.48
CA TYR A 695 -16.43 -30.44 -1.70
C TYR A 695 -16.12 -30.98 -0.30
N ARG A 696 -16.47 -30.21 0.74
CA ARG A 696 -16.12 -30.48 2.16
C ARG A 696 -14.66 -30.91 2.31
N TYR A 697 -13.79 -30.19 1.62
CA TYR A 697 -12.38 -30.52 1.51
C TYR A 697 -11.66 -30.15 2.80
N ASP A 698 -10.97 -31.13 3.38
CA ASP A 698 -10.13 -30.95 4.56
C ASP A 698 -8.83 -30.21 4.18
N MET A 699 -8.73 -28.95 4.61
CA MET A 699 -7.53 -28.13 4.40
C MET A 699 -6.36 -28.56 5.29
N ASN A 700 -6.64 -29.32 6.35
CA ASN A 700 -5.75 -29.59 7.48
C ASN A 700 -5.09 -28.30 8.02
N ASP A 701 -5.86 -27.22 8.06
CA ASP A 701 -5.44 -25.89 8.51
C ASP A 701 -6.18 -25.49 9.77
N ILE A 702 -5.43 -24.98 10.74
CA ILE A 702 -5.96 -24.45 12.00
C ILE A 702 -6.04 -22.92 11.89
N VAL A 703 -7.22 -22.38 12.16
CA VAL A 703 -7.49 -20.95 12.21
C VAL A 703 -7.99 -20.54 13.59
N GLU A 704 -7.64 -19.33 14.02
CA GLU A 704 -8.09 -18.71 15.26
C GLU A 704 -9.08 -17.59 14.95
N VAL A 705 -10.14 -17.49 15.74
CA VAL A 705 -11.11 -16.39 15.65
C VAL A 705 -10.59 -15.18 16.41
N THR A 706 -10.24 -14.11 15.69
CA THR A 706 -9.55 -12.94 16.25
C THR A 706 -10.48 -11.80 16.68
N GLY A 707 -11.73 -11.82 16.22
CA GLY A 707 -12.66 -10.72 16.41
C GLY A 707 -13.88 -10.83 15.50
N ARG A 708 -14.52 -9.69 15.23
CA ARG A 708 -15.70 -9.62 14.35
C ARG A 708 -15.65 -8.34 13.51
N PHE A 709 -16.14 -8.44 12.28
CA PHE A 709 -16.37 -7.32 11.38
C PHE A 709 -17.83 -7.37 10.91
N ALA A 710 -18.58 -6.31 11.17
CA ALA A 710 -20.04 -6.36 11.15
C ALA A 710 -20.53 -7.58 11.98
N ASN A 711 -21.27 -8.52 11.37
CA ASN A 711 -21.74 -9.72 12.05
C ASN A 711 -20.90 -10.97 11.73
N THR A 712 -19.80 -10.84 10.99
CA THR A 712 -18.92 -11.94 10.59
C THR A 712 -17.70 -12.07 11.49
N PRO A 713 -17.40 -13.26 12.04
CA PRO A 713 -16.13 -13.53 12.71
C PRO A 713 -14.93 -13.33 11.79
N THR A 714 -13.91 -12.64 12.30
CA THR A 714 -12.61 -12.53 11.63
C THR A 714 -11.75 -13.71 12.03
N VAL A 715 -10.99 -14.26 11.08
CA VAL A 715 -10.15 -15.44 11.31
C VAL A 715 -8.73 -15.20 10.83
N ARG A 716 -7.76 -15.81 11.52
CA ARG A 716 -6.34 -15.77 11.18
C ARG A 716 -5.78 -17.18 11.14
N PHE A 717 -4.93 -17.45 10.15
CA PHE A 717 -4.19 -18.70 10.07
C PHE A 717 -3.20 -18.81 11.24
N VAL A 718 -3.23 -19.95 11.93
CA VAL A 718 -2.29 -20.26 13.02
C VAL A 718 -1.19 -21.15 12.47
N GLN A 719 -1.57 -22.37 12.06
CA GLN A 719 -0.64 -23.39 11.58
C GLN A 719 -1.37 -24.49 10.80
N LYS A 720 -0.58 -25.37 10.18
CA LYS A 720 -1.06 -26.65 9.66
C LYS A 720 -1.35 -27.61 10.82
N GLY A 721 -2.31 -28.50 10.64
CA GLY A 721 -2.64 -29.56 11.60
C GLY A 721 -1.58 -30.66 11.70
N LYS A 722 -1.91 -31.78 12.35
CA LYS A 722 -0.97 -32.87 12.63
C LYS A 722 -0.38 -33.47 11.35
N GLY A 723 0.89 -33.89 11.43
CA GLY A 723 1.60 -34.60 10.35
C GLY A 723 2.20 -33.71 9.26
N VAL A 724 2.23 -32.38 9.44
CA VAL A 724 2.81 -31.44 8.47
C VAL A 724 3.35 -30.17 9.15
N THR A 725 4.51 -29.69 8.70
CA THR A 725 5.13 -28.44 9.18
C THR A 725 5.43 -27.49 8.03
N ASN A 726 5.61 -26.21 8.34
CA ASN A 726 5.89 -25.18 7.35
C ASN A 726 6.74 -24.06 7.95
N LEU A 727 7.94 -23.83 7.40
CA LEU A 727 8.84 -22.75 7.79
C LEU A 727 8.74 -21.57 6.82
N THR A 728 8.94 -21.80 5.53
CA THR A 728 9.04 -20.75 4.50
C THR A 728 8.10 -20.93 3.30
N GLY A 729 7.15 -21.84 3.44
CA GLY A 729 6.09 -22.14 2.48
C GLY A 729 6.19 -23.54 1.83
N GLU A 730 7.02 -24.43 2.35
CA GLU A 730 7.32 -25.75 1.76
C GLU A 730 6.32 -26.86 2.10
N LYS A 731 5.62 -26.76 3.25
CA LYS A 731 4.65 -27.77 3.72
C LYS A 731 5.24 -29.19 3.73
N LEU A 732 6.18 -29.45 4.63
CA LEU A 732 6.82 -30.76 4.77
C LEU A 732 5.90 -31.75 5.49
N TYR A 733 5.66 -32.93 4.94
CA TYR A 733 4.77 -33.94 5.51
C TYR A 733 5.52 -35.06 6.24
N GLU A 734 4.92 -35.61 7.28
CA GLU A 734 5.45 -36.74 8.06
C GLU A 734 5.77 -37.95 7.17
N SER A 735 4.89 -38.27 6.21
CA SER A 735 5.12 -39.36 5.26
C SER A 735 6.37 -39.17 4.39
N GLN A 736 6.72 -37.91 4.05
CA GLN A 736 7.92 -37.60 3.30
C GLN A 736 9.18 -37.78 4.16
N ILE A 737 9.11 -37.42 5.45
CA ILE A 737 10.17 -37.70 6.42
C ILE A 737 10.36 -39.21 6.58
N ILE A 738 9.28 -39.97 6.77
CA ILE A 738 9.33 -41.43 6.91
C ILE A 738 9.99 -42.05 5.66
N ASP A 739 9.58 -41.63 4.46
CA ASP A 739 10.17 -42.13 3.20
C ASP A 739 11.66 -41.76 3.09
N ALA A 740 12.04 -40.52 3.40
CA ALA A 740 13.44 -40.09 3.35
C ALA A 740 14.32 -40.85 4.36
N VAL A 741 13.84 -41.04 5.59
CA VAL A 741 14.53 -41.83 6.62
C VAL A 741 14.62 -43.29 6.20
N HIS A 742 13.54 -43.89 5.67
CA HIS A 742 13.56 -45.26 5.18
C HIS A 742 14.58 -45.47 4.04
N ARG A 743 14.71 -44.50 3.13
CA ARG A 743 15.78 -44.54 2.10
C ARG A 743 17.17 -44.44 2.73
N ALA A 744 17.35 -43.61 3.75
CA ALA A 744 18.61 -43.52 4.48
C ALA A 744 18.93 -44.80 5.27
N GLU A 745 17.93 -45.51 5.79
CA GLU A 745 18.10 -46.85 6.40
C GLU A 745 18.75 -47.83 5.43
N ILE A 746 18.31 -47.81 4.17
CA ILE A 746 18.82 -48.70 3.13
C ILE A 746 20.23 -48.27 2.70
N GLU A 747 20.41 -46.99 2.37
CA GLU A 747 21.67 -46.46 1.83
C GLU A 747 22.83 -46.57 2.83
N PHE A 748 22.61 -46.14 4.07
CA PHE A 748 23.66 -46.09 5.10
C PHE A 748 23.66 -47.31 6.01
N GLN A 749 22.81 -48.31 5.75
CA GLN A 749 22.53 -49.41 6.69
C GLN A 749 22.16 -48.90 8.08
N LEU A 750 21.53 -47.71 8.12
CA LEU A 750 21.08 -47.07 9.34
C LEU A 750 19.92 -47.87 9.92
N LYS A 751 19.96 -48.15 11.22
CA LYS A 751 18.87 -48.81 11.95
C LYS A 751 18.40 -47.90 13.08
N PRO A 752 17.54 -46.92 12.79
CA PRO A 752 17.08 -45.97 13.79
C PRO A 752 16.14 -46.69 14.76
N ARG A 753 16.41 -46.62 16.05
CA ARG A 753 15.50 -47.07 17.10
C ARG A 753 14.42 -46.04 17.37
N PHE A 754 14.78 -44.77 17.18
CA PHE A 754 13.92 -43.63 17.32
C PHE A 754 14.46 -42.49 16.47
N TYR A 755 13.56 -41.71 15.89
CA TYR A 755 13.93 -40.45 15.29
C TYR A 755 12.82 -39.42 15.48
N GLN A 756 13.23 -38.15 15.51
CA GLN A 756 12.35 -37.01 15.62
C GLN A 756 12.90 -35.90 14.74
N VAL A 757 12.06 -35.37 13.85
CA VAL A 757 12.37 -34.18 13.06
C VAL A 757 11.61 -33.00 13.63
N LEU A 758 12.32 -31.91 13.91
CA LEU A 758 11.78 -30.68 14.47
C LEU A 758 11.99 -29.52 13.50
N ALA A 759 10.92 -28.83 13.17
CA ALA A 759 10.98 -27.61 12.37
C ALA A 759 11.39 -26.44 13.27
N ASN A 760 12.62 -25.93 13.10
CA ASN A 760 13.14 -24.78 13.84
C ASN A 760 12.75 -23.49 13.12
N GLN A 761 11.77 -22.78 13.70
CA GLN A 761 11.23 -21.53 13.15
C GLN A 761 12.11 -20.31 13.40
N HIS A 762 13.13 -20.39 14.24
CA HIS A 762 14.04 -19.28 14.47
C HIS A 762 15.12 -19.24 13.39
N ASP A 763 15.76 -20.40 13.20
CA ASP A 763 16.92 -20.55 12.32
C ASP A 763 16.55 -21.03 10.90
N MET A 764 15.25 -21.20 10.60
CA MET A 764 14.71 -21.61 9.31
C MET A 764 15.37 -22.88 8.74
N HIS A 765 15.51 -23.92 9.57
CA HIS A 765 15.97 -25.25 9.16
C HIS A 765 15.22 -26.37 9.90
N TYR A 766 15.46 -27.61 9.45
CA TYR A 766 14.97 -28.82 10.08
C TYR A 766 16.07 -29.49 10.90
N GLU A 767 15.75 -29.89 12.13
CA GLU A 767 16.64 -30.62 13.04
C GLU A 767 16.18 -32.09 13.08
N CYS A 768 17.02 -33.01 12.59
CA CYS A 768 16.76 -34.45 12.63
C CYS A 768 17.53 -35.08 13.77
N TYR A 769 16.83 -35.64 14.74
CA TYR A 769 17.42 -36.37 15.86
C TYR A 769 17.26 -37.86 15.62
N ILE A 770 18.36 -38.62 15.61
CA ILE A 770 18.33 -40.07 15.38
C ILE A 770 19.02 -40.78 16.54
N GLU A 771 18.31 -41.72 17.17
CA GLU A 771 18.89 -42.74 18.04
C GLU A 771 19.22 -43.99 17.20
N PRO A 772 20.49 -44.27 16.89
CA PRO A 772 20.87 -45.45 16.13
C PRO A 772 20.82 -46.73 16.98
N ALA A 773 20.70 -47.89 16.34
CA ALA A 773 20.88 -49.17 17.03
C ALA A 773 22.29 -49.31 17.63
N ILE A 774 22.38 -50.08 18.73
CA ILE A 774 23.66 -50.40 19.38
C ILE A 774 24.62 -50.96 18.32
N SER A 775 25.82 -50.37 18.20
CA SER A 775 26.89 -50.65 17.22
C SER A 775 26.76 -50.04 15.81
N THR A 776 25.72 -49.25 15.52
CA THR A 776 25.64 -48.48 14.27
C THR A 776 26.34 -47.13 14.43
N ARG A 777 27.50 -46.95 13.78
CA ARG A 777 28.18 -45.65 13.68
C ARG A 777 27.52 -44.84 12.56
N ILE A 778 27.14 -43.61 12.87
CA ILE A 778 26.55 -42.69 11.89
C ILE A 778 27.49 -41.50 11.66
N GLU A 779 27.53 -41.03 10.42
CA GLU A 779 28.23 -39.79 10.04
C GLU A 779 27.15 -38.72 9.84
N PRO A 780 26.87 -37.87 10.85
CA PRO A 780 25.67 -37.04 10.86
C PRO A 780 25.56 -36.10 9.66
N GLU A 781 26.68 -35.51 9.23
CA GLU A 781 26.72 -34.60 8.09
C GLU A 781 26.37 -35.29 6.77
N GLN A 782 26.83 -36.52 6.55
CA GLN A 782 26.54 -37.28 5.32
C GLN A 782 25.08 -37.69 5.25
N ILE A 783 24.54 -38.18 6.37
CA ILE A 783 23.13 -38.58 6.46
C ILE A 783 22.23 -37.35 6.38
N ALA A 784 22.60 -36.23 7.02
CA ALA A 784 21.87 -34.97 6.91
C ALA A 784 21.78 -34.50 5.45
N ALA A 785 22.91 -34.47 4.73
CA ALA A 785 22.95 -34.08 3.32
C ALA A 785 22.11 -35.02 2.44
N TYR A 786 22.13 -36.32 2.71
CA TYR A 786 21.31 -37.29 1.99
C TYR A 786 19.82 -37.12 2.25
N LEU A 787 19.42 -36.97 3.52
CA LEU A 787 18.03 -36.68 3.89
C LEU A 787 17.55 -35.38 3.23
N ASP A 788 18.35 -34.32 3.31
CA ASP A 788 18.05 -33.03 2.68
C ASP A 788 17.83 -33.19 1.17
N LEU A 789 18.65 -33.98 0.48
CA LEU A 789 18.49 -34.28 -0.95
C LEU A 789 17.22 -35.09 -1.23
N ARG A 790 16.93 -36.13 -0.45
CA ARG A 790 15.71 -36.95 -0.63
C ARG A 790 14.45 -36.11 -0.41
N LEU A 791 14.44 -35.21 0.56
CA LEU A 791 13.32 -34.32 0.81
C LEU A 791 13.10 -33.31 -0.34
N GLN A 792 14.18 -32.82 -0.97
CA GLN A 792 14.08 -32.00 -2.18
C GLN A 792 13.41 -32.77 -3.34
N GLU A 793 13.76 -34.05 -3.54
CA GLU A 793 13.13 -34.89 -4.57
C GLU A 793 11.64 -35.19 -4.27
N LEU A 794 11.28 -35.33 -3.00
CA LEU A 794 9.92 -35.66 -2.56
C LEU A 794 9.01 -34.42 -2.48
N ASN A 795 9.58 -33.23 -2.31
CA ASN A 795 8.83 -32.00 -2.10
C ASN A 795 9.43 -30.85 -2.92
N THR A 796 8.78 -30.53 -4.04
CA THR A 796 9.22 -29.45 -4.93
C THR A 796 9.17 -28.06 -4.27
N GLU A 797 8.28 -27.84 -3.30
CA GLU A 797 8.28 -26.58 -2.55
C GLU A 797 9.50 -26.54 -1.63
N TYR A 798 9.88 -27.65 -0.97
CA TYR A 798 11.10 -27.76 -0.15
C TYR A 798 12.36 -27.50 -0.97
N GLU A 799 12.50 -28.16 -2.12
CA GLU A 799 13.55 -27.89 -3.12
C GLU A 799 13.62 -26.39 -3.47
N ALA A 800 12.50 -25.80 -3.88
CA ALA A 800 12.44 -24.39 -4.22
C ALA A 800 12.84 -23.46 -3.06
N LYS A 801 12.57 -23.83 -1.80
CA LYS A 801 13.02 -23.05 -0.65
C LYS A 801 14.52 -23.22 -0.38
N ARG A 802 15.04 -24.45 -0.46
CA ARG A 802 16.48 -24.76 -0.32
C ARG A 802 17.31 -24.07 -1.39
N SER A 803 16.96 -24.22 -2.67
CA SER A 803 17.68 -23.59 -3.79
C SER A 803 17.65 -22.06 -3.74
N SER A 804 16.60 -21.48 -3.15
CA SER A 804 16.49 -20.02 -2.98
C SER A 804 17.25 -19.47 -1.76
N GLY A 805 17.84 -20.33 -0.92
CA GLY A 805 18.48 -19.94 0.34
C GLY A 805 17.53 -19.54 1.47
N ARG A 806 16.19 -19.55 1.23
CA ARG A 806 15.20 -19.19 2.27
C ARG A 806 15.04 -20.24 3.35
N LEU A 807 15.31 -21.50 3.02
CA LEU A 807 15.36 -22.62 3.97
C LEU A 807 16.81 -23.07 4.07
N HIS A 808 17.38 -23.07 5.27
CA HIS A 808 18.75 -23.50 5.51
C HIS A 808 18.86 -25.04 5.57
N SER A 809 20.10 -25.54 5.51
CA SER A 809 20.37 -26.98 5.45
C SER A 809 19.86 -27.72 6.67
N LEU A 810 19.31 -28.92 6.46
CA LEU A 810 18.92 -29.83 7.53
C LEU A 810 20.15 -30.19 8.39
N ILE A 811 19.97 -30.18 9.70
CA ILE A 811 21.02 -30.56 10.67
C ILE A 811 20.62 -31.89 11.30
N LEU A 812 21.57 -32.81 11.46
CA LEU A 812 21.35 -34.09 12.13
C LEU A 812 22.12 -34.16 13.44
N TYR A 813 21.44 -34.60 14.49
CA TYR A 813 22.01 -34.88 15.80
C TYR A 813 21.89 -36.37 16.14
N THR A 814 22.99 -36.97 16.56
CA THR A 814 23.01 -38.34 17.10
C THR A 814 22.52 -38.32 18.54
N LEU A 815 21.57 -39.20 18.86
CA LEU A 815 21.07 -39.39 20.22
C LEU A 815 21.72 -40.61 20.89
N LYS A 816 21.97 -40.46 22.21
CA LYS A 816 22.41 -41.53 23.10
C LYS A 816 21.39 -42.68 23.12
N ASN A 817 21.88 -43.91 23.22
CA ASN A 817 21.04 -45.08 23.39
C ASN A 817 20.14 -44.97 24.64
N GLY A 818 18.86 -45.31 24.49
CA GLY A 818 17.83 -45.24 25.54
C GLY A 818 16.97 -43.97 25.52
N THR A 819 17.25 -43.02 24.62
CA THR A 819 16.50 -41.75 24.52
C THR A 819 15.01 -41.97 24.25
N TYR A 820 14.66 -42.91 23.37
CA TYR A 820 13.29 -43.33 23.09
C TYR A 820 12.50 -43.68 24.36
N GLU A 821 13.11 -44.45 25.28
CA GLU A 821 12.45 -44.88 26.52
C GLU A 821 12.22 -43.71 27.47
N HIS A 822 13.15 -42.76 27.52
CA HIS A 822 12.98 -41.52 28.28
C HIS A 822 11.88 -40.64 27.68
N TYR A 823 11.83 -40.52 26.35
CA TYR A 823 10.78 -39.78 25.65
C TYR A 823 9.40 -40.41 25.87
N LYS A 824 9.28 -41.73 25.69
CA LYS A 824 8.03 -42.47 25.94
C LYS A 824 7.54 -42.26 27.38
N LYS A 825 8.41 -42.36 28.38
CA LYS A 825 8.06 -42.10 29.80
C LYS A 825 7.57 -40.67 30.02
N HIS A 826 8.20 -39.68 29.39
CA HIS A 826 7.78 -38.28 29.46
C HIS A 826 6.35 -38.09 28.92
N CYS A 827 6.04 -38.70 27.78
CA CYS A 827 4.72 -38.59 27.16
C CYS A 827 3.63 -39.30 27.97
N ILE A 828 3.93 -40.46 28.55
CA ILE A 828 3.01 -41.17 29.46
C ILE A 828 2.72 -40.35 30.71
N ALA A 829 3.75 -39.72 31.30
CA ALA A 829 3.58 -38.81 32.44
C ALA A 829 2.69 -37.59 32.12
N LYS A 830 2.61 -37.20 30.84
CA LYS A 830 1.72 -36.14 30.32
C LYS A 830 0.35 -36.65 29.88
N GLY A 831 -0.01 -37.89 30.17
CA GLY A 831 -1.36 -38.43 29.99
C GLY A 831 -1.59 -39.24 28.72
N GLN A 832 -0.55 -39.52 27.91
CA GLN A 832 -0.69 -40.51 26.83
C GLN A 832 -0.81 -41.92 27.40
N ARG A 833 -1.76 -42.71 26.88
CA ARG A 833 -1.95 -44.11 27.28
C ARG A 833 -0.85 -44.97 26.66
N GLU A 834 -0.16 -45.76 27.49
CA GLU A 834 0.99 -46.58 27.05
C GLU A 834 0.65 -47.51 25.87
N GLY A 835 -0.51 -48.18 25.89
CA GLY A 835 -0.93 -49.08 24.82
C GLY A 835 -1.32 -48.39 23.49
N GLN A 836 -1.34 -47.06 23.46
CA GLN A 836 -1.67 -46.24 22.28
C GLN A 836 -0.55 -45.23 21.95
N PHE A 837 0.61 -45.33 22.61
CA PHE A 837 1.73 -44.44 22.39
C PHE A 837 2.22 -44.55 20.94
N LYS A 838 2.23 -43.41 20.24
CA LYS A 838 2.80 -43.26 18.90
C LYS A 838 3.68 -42.03 18.90
N THR A 839 4.86 -42.15 18.32
CA THR A 839 5.72 -41.00 18.05
C THR A 839 5.13 -40.21 16.88
N LEU A 840 5.26 -38.88 16.93
CA LEU A 840 4.99 -37.99 15.81
C LEU A 840 6.34 -37.60 15.21
N PRO A 841 6.80 -38.26 14.13
CA PRO A 841 8.13 -38.08 13.55
C PRO A 841 8.45 -36.66 13.09
N LEU A 842 7.44 -35.82 12.86
CA LEU A 842 7.59 -34.43 12.42
C LEU A 842 6.72 -33.50 13.24
N GLN A 843 7.33 -32.50 13.88
CA GLN A 843 6.64 -31.50 14.72
C GLN A 843 7.35 -30.14 14.65
N TYR A 844 6.70 -29.07 15.09
CA TYR A 844 7.40 -27.81 15.34
C TYR A 844 8.25 -27.90 16.61
N ARG A 845 9.39 -27.20 16.62
CA ARG A 845 10.28 -27.18 17.79
C ARG A 845 9.61 -26.71 19.07
N HIS A 846 8.68 -25.75 19.00
CA HIS A 846 8.00 -25.19 20.17
C HIS A 846 6.90 -26.11 20.73
N ASP A 847 6.32 -26.99 19.90
CA ASP A 847 5.34 -28.00 20.31
C ASP A 847 6.02 -29.23 20.96
N PHE A 848 7.33 -29.40 20.74
CA PHE A 848 8.09 -30.52 21.26
C PHE A 848 8.63 -30.22 22.67
N HIS A 849 7.93 -30.73 23.69
CA HIS A 849 8.21 -30.39 25.10
C HIS A 849 9.17 -31.35 25.83
N PHE A 850 9.90 -32.20 25.11
CA PHE A 850 10.93 -33.07 25.66
C PHE A 850 12.32 -32.50 25.37
N ASP A 851 13.13 -32.30 26.41
CA ASP A 851 14.47 -31.76 26.22
C ASP A 851 15.43 -32.84 25.71
N LEU A 852 15.82 -32.73 24.44
CA LEU A 852 16.77 -33.64 23.78
C LEU A 852 18.23 -33.29 24.07
N ALA A 853 18.55 -32.08 24.56
CA ALA A 853 19.94 -31.62 24.70
C ALA A 853 20.81 -32.53 25.60
N PRO A 854 20.33 -33.07 26.74
CA PRO A 854 21.10 -34.01 27.56
C PRO A 854 21.41 -35.34 26.86
N TYR A 855 20.67 -35.65 25.80
CA TYR A 855 20.68 -36.92 25.09
C TYR A 855 21.45 -36.85 23.77
N ILE A 856 21.93 -35.69 23.34
CA ILE A 856 22.81 -35.57 22.15
C ILE A 856 24.21 -36.10 22.51
N GLU A 857 24.82 -36.87 21.59
CA GLU A 857 26.19 -37.43 21.72
C GLU A 857 27.31 -36.39 21.57
#